data_AF-A0A1Y0M7W7-F1
#
_entry.id   AF-A0A1Y0M7W7-F1
#
_cell.length_a   1.000
_cell.length_b   1.000
_cell.length_c   1.000
_cell.angle_alpha   90.00
_cell.angle_beta   90.00
_cell.angle_gamma   90.00
#
_symmetry.space_group_name_H-M   'P 1'
#
loop_
_entity.id
_entity.type
_entity.pdbx_description
1 polymer ?
#
loop_
_entity_poly.entity_id
_entity_poly.type
_entity_poly.pdbx_seq_one_letter_code
_entity_poly.pdbx_strand_id
1 'polypeptide(L)'
;MKKNYFLAILLFCCTLLSSAQDNKTIISNYISTNLSDLQLSSTDLTDFKILSVGTLSNKEYKVAYLQQEVYGIPVAKTHATVLLKDDQIIKFNHVFVSDIRAKITQQSASLSAKQAANQAISLLGLSDSKKINVVDYKSKTDIKKSELANTAIEAPLYYLKDDNGTYIMVYEIVIKESNSHWWVTKINANTGNIEDKADAMISCNFEDKKVTDATPINHGTHSHKYKTPTKINAKATKDNFQFIKKVSTSNMMVTPIDGSSYNAYPLGVESPFHGERAIITDPAAIASLPEDTPLPSPFGWHDFEGARTTKTLGNNVSAYEDTGLRNGPIGDGTSFATELTPGSLNFDYPLDLGQHPHTYQKAAIVNLFVWNNYMHDISYAYGFDETNGNFQDNAYGRFDNIEGGGAIYNDWDRDEVRAEAQDGDGINNANFGALGDSFVPRMQMFLWGASPFGDFFHVTAQSSGDTDLVGSYYASRFPFYAIPRTDTPDNLPFEVALVLVQDDMTPYTGLNDGGTAGESLDPSDGCTAYTAASAAAVAGNIAVIRRGACTFVEKITLAQENGALGVVLVNNSPEDGPVNGGGEPYIEITIPAVSVSFEVGEALIERMETETITASLRDDGPPSDLIKKDGDLDQGIIAHEYGHGISTRLVGGRKNSTCLLSITFEEEMGEGWSDFFGLFTTARSTDVEADYRGIGTYVQFQGTDGLGIRPARYSTDFAINDYTYEHLPEAERGLTVPHGIGFVWATILWDMYWEMVDKYGFDQDLYYGTGGNNMTMQLVMDGLKLSTCGNVGFVDGRDAILAADAAIYGGANECLIRTVFARRGVGYLAQQGSSESREDQVPDFFVGDVGVVVDCEESQLSIDDKNRTIFIMYPNPADTEVYIRNSRNIGSAVYKIIDINGRVLETNQLSLVNLSKIEIGHLSAGMYVISLKTESGQVYTQKIIKN
;
A
#
# COMPACT_ATOMS: atom_id res chain seq x y z
N MET A 1 81.75 4.47 -8.43
CA MET A 1 80.91 4.65 -7.23
C MET A 1 79.74 5.59 -7.55
N LYS A 2 78.76 5.10 -8.31
CA LYS A 2 77.51 5.82 -8.65
C LYS A 2 76.48 4.74 -9.01
N LYS A 3 75.70 4.34 -8.01
CA LYS A 3 74.47 3.52 -8.06
C LYS A 3 74.19 3.17 -6.61
N ASN A 4 73.11 3.72 -6.04
CA ASN A 4 72.39 3.27 -4.82
C ASN A 4 71.55 4.37 -4.12
N TYR A 5 71.04 5.38 -4.84
CA TYR A 5 70.10 6.35 -4.24
C TYR A 5 68.72 6.43 -4.91
N PHE A 6 68.43 5.59 -5.91
CA PHE A 6 67.15 5.61 -6.63
C PHE A 6 66.17 4.49 -6.23
N LEU A 7 66.53 3.61 -5.30
CA LEU A 7 65.68 2.46 -4.90
C LEU A 7 64.96 2.65 -3.56
N ALA A 8 65.24 3.72 -2.82
CA ALA A 8 64.63 3.97 -1.51
C ALA A 8 63.39 4.90 -1.56
N ILE A 9 63.16 5.61 -2.67
CA ILE A 9 62.01 6.52 -2.83
C ILE A 9 60.84 5.85 -3.58
N LEU A 10 61.07 4.75 -4.30
CA LEU A 10 60.01 3.96 -4.93
C LEU A 10 59.36 2.92 -4.01
N LEU A 11 59.89 2.70 -2.80
CA LEU A 11 59.35 1.72 -1.84
C LEU A 11 58.50 2.35 -0.72
N PHE A 12 58.30 3.68 -0.73
CA PHE A 12 57.45 4.38 0.24
C PHE A 12 56.17 4.97 -0.36
N CYS A 13 55.90 4.73 -1.65
CA CYS A 13 54.71 5.23 -2.37
C CYS A 13 53.71 4.13 -2.79
N CYS A 14 53.89 2.87 -2.35
CA CYS A 14 53.04 1.74 -2.78
C CYS A 14 52.33 0.99 -1.64
N THR A 15 51.99 1.67 -0.53
CA THR A 15 51.09 1.10 0.50
C THR A 15 50.06 2.14 0.96
N LEU A 16 49.29 2.66 0.01
CA LEU A 16 47.93 3.12 0.23
C LEU A 16 47.03 2.32 -0.71
N LEU A 17 47.09 0.99 -0.59
CA LEU A 17 45.95 0.17 -0.95
C LEU A 17 44.97 0.38 0.21
N SER A 18 44.02 1.31 0.06
CA SER A 18 42.81 1.29 0.86
C SER A 18 42.21 -0.10 0.67
N SER A 19 42.39 -0.96 1.65
CA SER A 19 41.71 -2.24 1.67
C SER A 19 40.26 -1.86 1.93
N ALA A 20 39.41 -1.85 0.89
CA ALA A 20 37.98 -1.69 1.08
C ALA A 20 37.57 -2.74 2.12
N GLN A 21 37.15 -2.28 3.30
CA GLN A 21 36.74 -3.18 4.36
C GLN A 21 35.43 -3.81 3.92
N ASP A 22 35.32 -5.12 4.06
CA ASP A 22 34.09 -5.84 3.72
C ASP A 22 32.94 -5.35 4.61
N ASN A 23 31.80 -4.93 4.01
CA ASN A 23 30.61 -4.46 4.74
C ASN A 23 30.21 -5.42 5.85
N LYS A 24 30.34 -6.74 5.61
CA LYS A 24 30.04 -7.76 6.60
C LYS A 24 30.95 -7.64 7.82
N THR A 25 32.24 -7.33 7.63
CA THR A 25 33.19 -7.12 8.73
C THR A 25 32.86 -5.87 9.53
N ILE A 26 32.52 -4.76 8.87
CA ILE A 26 32.13 -3.50 9.54
C ILE A 26 30.90 -3.75 10.44
N ILE A 27 29.88 -4.38 9.88
CA ILE A 27 28.62 -4.64 10.60
C ILE A 27 28.84 -5.64 11.74
N SER A 28 29.55 -6.75 11.51
CA SER A 28 29.87 -7.70 12.58
C SER A 28 30.63 -7.05 13.74
N ASN A 29 31.59 -6.15 13.46
CA ASN A 29 32.32 -5.43 14.49
C ASN A 29 31.40 -4.49 15.29
N TYR A 30 30.49 -3.78 14.61
CA TYR A 30 29.51 -2.92 15.28
C TYR A 30 28.59 -3.72 16.20
N ILE A 31 28.00 -4.81 15.71
CA ILE A 31 27.12 -5.67 16.54
C ILE A 31 27.91 -6.17 17.75
N SER A 32 29.16 -6.63 17.57
CA SER A 32 29.99 -7.15 18.67
C SER A 32 30.30 -6.12 19.76
N THR A 33 30.37 -4.84 19.39
CA THR A 33 30.67 -3.76 20.33
C THR A 33 29.41 -3.25 21.02
N ASN A 34 28.24 -3.41 20.40
CA ASN A 34 26.96 -2.84 20.85
C ASN A 34 25.92 -3.91 21.27
N LEU A 35 26.33 -5.15 21.56
CA LEU A 35 25.43 -6.26 21.90
C LEU A 35 24.37 -5.90 22.96
N SER A 36 24.79 -5.22 24.03
CA SER A 36 23.88 -4.84 25.13
C SER A 36 22.83 -3.82 24.70
N ASP A 37 23.20 -2.85 23.88
CA ASP A 37 22.29 -1.81 23.39
C ASP A 37 21.33 -2.37 22.34
N LEU A 38 21.81 -3.30 21.51
CA LEU A 38 21.01 -4.04 20.53
C LEU A 38 20.17 -5.17 21.17
N GLN A 39 20.33 -5.44 22.47
CA GLN A 39 19.67 -6.55 23.17
C GLN A 39 19.89 -7.92 22.49
N LEU A 40 21.10 -8.14 21.96
CA LEU A 40 21.52 -9.37 21.30
C LEU A 40 22.56 -10.11 22.16
N SER A 41 22.71 -11.42 21.92
CA SER A 41 23.72 -12.23 22.59
C SER A 41 24.95 -12.46 21.70
N SER A 42 26.06 -12.87 22.31
CA SER A 42 27.29 -13.15 21.56
C SER A 42 27.16 -14.33 20.59
N THR A 43 26.15 -15.19 20.76
CA THR A 43 25.88 -16.28 19.82
C THR A 43 25.21 -15.82 18.54
N ASP A 44 24.60 -14.63 18.53
CA ASP A 44 23.90 -14.08 17.37
C ASP A 44 24.85 -13.36 16.37
N LEU A 45 26.12 -13.16 16.74
CA LEU A 45 27.12 -12.41 15.95
C LEU A 45 27.47 -13.02 14.58
N THR A 46 27.29 -14.33 14.42
CA THR A 46 27.60 -15.04 13.17
C THR A 46 26.37 -15.28 12.31
N ASP A 47 25.19 -14.93 12.81
CA ASP A 47 23.91 -15.47 12.39
C ASP A 47 23.13 -14.44 11.57
N PHE A 48 23.80 -13.80 10.60
CA PHE A 48 23.12 -12.92 9.65
C PHE A 48 23.75 -12.97 8.25
N LYS A 49 22.91 -12.63 7.27
CA LYS A 49 23.27 -12.44 5.87
C LYS A 49 22.89 -11.04 5.42
N ILE A 50 23.74 -10.43 4.60
CA ILE A 50 23.39 -9.22 3.85
C ILE A 50 22.60 -9.67 2.62
N LEU A 51 21.34 -9.27 2.53
CA LEU A 51 20.45 -9.61 1.43
C LEU A 51 20.74 -8.76 0.19
N SER A 52 20.93 -7.46 0.40
CA SER A 52 21.30 -6.50 -0.63
C SER A 52 21.92 -5.25 0.00
N VAL A 53 22.60 -4.45 -0.81
CA VAL A 53 23.11 -3.13 -0.43
C VAL A 53 22.67 -2.12 -1.48
N GLY A 54 21.96 -1.09 -1.04
CA GLY A 54 21.52 0.04 -1.84
C GLY A 54 22.28 1.32 -1.50
N THR A 55 21.82 2.44 -2.07
CA THR A 55 22.35 3.78 -1.77
C THR A 55 21.22 4.80 -1.64
N LEU A 56 21.45 5.82 -0.80
CA LEU A 56 20.60 7.03 -0.82
C LEU A 56 20.90 7.86 -2.07
N SER A 57 20.00 8.82 -2.37
CA SER A 57 20.06 9.67 -3.57
C SER A 57 21.41 10.34 -3.85
N ASN A 58 22.11 10.81 -2.81
CA ASN A 58 23.43 11.46 -2.95
C ASN A 58 24.60 10.48 -3.19
N LYS A 59 24.36 9.16 -3.14
CA LYS A 59 25.35 8.08 -3.27
C LYS A 59 26.48 8.09 -2.24
N GLU A 60 26.47 9.02 -1.27
CA GLU A 60 27.44 9.08 -0.17
C GLU A 60 27.12 8.06 0.92
N TYR A 61 25.83 7.73 1.06
CA TYR A 61 25.33 6.80 2.06
C TYR A 61 24.95 5.46 1.43
N LYS A 62 25.39 4.37 2.05
CA LYS A 62 24.98 3.00 1.71
C LYS A 62 23.92 2.53 2.69
N VAL A 63 22.96 1.77 2.19
CA VAL A 63 21.94 1.12 3.01
C VAL A 63 22.10 -0.39 2.86
N ALA A 64 22.49 -1.07 3.94
CA ALA A 64 22.61 -2.52 3.94
C ALA A 64 21.36 -3.15 4.57
N TYR A 65 20.77 -4.11 3.87
CA TYR A 65 19.61 -4.87 4.32
C TYR A 65 20.05 -6.26 4.75
N LEU A 66 19.73 -6.63 5.98
CA LEU A 66 20.19 -7.87 6.60
C LEU A 66 19.01 -8.74 7.01
N GLN A 67 19.25 -10.05 7.05
CA GLN A 67 18.35 -11.04 7.62
C GLN A 67 19.11 -11.95 8.57
N GLN A 68 18.51 -12.28 9.72
CA GLN A 68 19.08 -13.25 10.64
C GLN A 68 19.09 -14.64 9.98
N GLU A 69 20.13 -15.43 10.20
CA GLU A 69 20.37 -16.72 9.56
C GLU A 69 20.94 -17.71 10.56
N VAL A 70 20.43 -18.93 10.58
CA VAL A 70 20.99 -20.01 11.40
C VAL A 70 21.28 -21.21 10.51
N TYR A 71 22.51 -21.73 10.58
CA TYR A 71 22.96 -22.89 9.78
C TYR A 71 22.78 -22.75 8.26
N GLY A 72 22.88 -21.55 7.69
CA GLY A 72 22.63 -21.35 6.26
C GLY A 72 21.16 -21.07 5.90
N ILE A 73 20.25 -21.06 6.90
CA ILE A 73 18.81 -20.93 6.69
C ILE A 73 18.33 -19.59 7.30
N PRO A 74 17.73 -18.70 6.49
CA PRO A 74 17.21 -17.43 6.97
C PRO A 74 16.06 -17.60 7.97
N VAL A 75 15.94 -16.68 8.91
CA VAL A 75 14.84 -16.61 9.87
C VAL A 75 13.84 -15.57 9.37
N ALA A 76 12.62 -16.01 9.08
CA ALA A 76 11.55 -15.15 8.56
C ALA A 76 11.20 -14.05 9.59
N LYS A 77 10.80 -12.87 9.08
CA LYS A 77 10.42 -11.69 9.88
C LYS A 77 11.54 -11.17 10.83
N THR A 78 12.82 -11.49 10.58
CA THR A 78 13.95 -11.00 11.39
C THR A 78 14.95 -10.24 10.52
N HIS A 79 14.73 -8.94 10.35
CA HIS A 79 15.52 -8.09 9.46
C HIS A 79 16.24 -6.97 10.21
N ALA A 80 17.23 -6.39 9.56
CA ALA A 80 17.85 -5.14 9.98
C ALA A 80 18.15 -4.25 8.78
N THR A 81 17.98 -2.93 8.97
CA THR A 81 18.36 -1.89 8.01
C THR A 81 19.48 -1.07 8.61
N VAL A 82 20.61 -0.98 7.92
CA VAL A 82 21.84 -0.34 8.40
C VAL A 82 22.25 0.77 7.46
N LEU A 83 22.39 1.98 8.00
CA LEU A 83 22.87 3.15 7.26
C LEU A 83 24.37 3.33 7.50
N LEU A 84 25.16 3.39 6.43
CA LEU A 84 26.61 3.52 6.49
C LEU A 84 27.09 4.74 5.70
N LYS A 85 28.13 5.41 6.21
CA LYS A 85 28.91 6.44 5.51
C LYS A 85 30.39 6.30 5.87
N ASP A 86 31.28 6.36 4.88
CA ASP A 86 32.74 6.28 5.09
C ASP A 86 33.19 5.12 6.01
N ASP A 87 32.65 3.92 5.76
CA ASP A 87 32.88 2.69 6.54
C ASP A 87 32.46 2.78 8.03
N GLN A 88 31.62 3.76 8.39
CA GLN A 88 31.02 3.91 9.72
C GLN A 88 29.51 3.66 9.69
N ILE A 89 29.00 2.98 10.72
CA ILE A 89 27.57 2.79 10.90
C ILE A 89 26.99 4.03 11.57
N ILE A 90 26.07 4.68 10.87
CA ILE A 90 25.35 5.88 11.33
C ILE A 90 24.08 5.48 12.07
N LYS A 91 23.34 4.50 11.55
CA LYS A 91 22.09 3.99 12.12
C LYS A 91 22.01 2.48 11.94
N PHE A 92 21.48 1.78 12.94
CA PHE A 92 21.25 0.34 12.93
C PHE A 92 19.87 0.07 13.53
N ASN A 93 18.89 -0.24 12.68
CA ASN A 93 17.54 -0.62 13.09
C ASN A 93 17.33 -2.11 12.84
N HIS A 94 16.75 -2.85 13.78
CA HIS A 94 16.53 -4.28 13.63
C HIS A 94 15.35 -4.83 14.43
N VAL A 95 14.87 -6.00 13.96
CA VAL A 95 13.95 -6.89 14.67
C VAL A 95 14.55 -8.29 14.85
N PHE A 96 15.88 -8.39 14.90
CA PHE A 96 16.57 -9.64 15.22
C PHE A 96 16.17 -10.19 16.59
N VAL A 97 16.19 -11.52 16.69
CA VAL A 97 15.76 -12.24 17.88
C VAL A 97 16.99 -12.76 18.62
N SER A 98 17.14 -12.37 19.90
CA SER A 98 18.22 -12.88 20.75
C SER A 98 18.14 -14.39 20.95
N ASP A 99 19.30 -15.04 20.96
CA ASP A 99 19.48 -16.47 21.25
C ASP A 99 18.65 -17.39 20.35
N ILE A 100 18.54 -17.04 19.06
CA ILE A 100 17.66 -17.72 18.10
C ILE A 100 17.93 -19.24 18.00
N ARG A 101 19.19 -19.66 18.12
CA ARG A 101 19.58 -21.08 18.07
C ARG A 101 18.90 -21.93 19.13
N ALA A 102 18.66 -21.37 20.32
CA ALA A 102 18.00 -22.09 21.42
C ALA A 102 16.48 -22.24 21.19
N LYS A 103 15.91 -21.48 20.26
CA LYS A 103 14.48 -21.43 19.97
C LYS A 103 14.10 -22.30 18.75
N ILE A 104 15.08 -22.81 18.00
CA ILE A 104 14.84 -23.68 16.83
C ILE A 104 14.61 -25.12 17.28
N THR A 105 13.48 -25.70 16.88
CA THR A 105 13.08 -27.07 17.27
C THR A 105 13.31 -28.09 16.16
N GLN A 106 13.50 -27.64 14.91
CA GLN A 106 13.64 -28.51 13.73
C GLN A 106 14.88 -28.15 12.93
N GLN A 107 15.71 -29.12 12.56
CA GLN A 107 16.98 -28.89 11.83
C GLN A 107 17.04 -29.55 10.45
N SER A 108 15.98 -30.25 10.04
CA SER A 108 15.93 -30.94 8.75
C SER A 108 14.50 -30.97 8.20
N ALA A 109 14.37 -30.73 6.90
CA ALA A 109 13.15 -30.89 6.14
C ALA A 109 12.91 -32.38 5.78
N SER A 110 11.71 -32.90 6.00
CA SER A 110 11.31 -34.24 5.52
C SER A 110 10.57 -34.21 4.17
N LEU A 111 10.06 -33.04 3.76
CA LEU A 111 9.45 -32.81 2.46
C LEU A 111 10.45 -32.14 1.49
N SER A 112 10.29 -32.44 0.21
CA SER A 112 10.90 -31.66 -0.88
C SER A 112 10.07 -30.42 -1.22
N ALA A 113 10.69 -29.40 -1.83
CA ALA A 113 10.00 -28.21 -2.34
C ALA A 113 8.80 -28.56 -3.24
N LYS A 114 8.94 -29.56 -4.11
CA LYS A 114 7.82 -30.06 -4.93
C LYS A 114 6.67 -30.63 -4.10
N GLN A 115 6.97 -31.39 -3.04
CA GLN A 115 5.92 -31.92 -2.16
C GLN A 115 5.23 -30.78 -1.40
N ALA A 116 5.99 -29.81 -0.87
CA ALA A 116 5.45 -28.62 -0.24
C ALA A 116 4.56 -27.81 -1.19
N ALA A 117 4.97 -27.61 -2.44
CA ALA A 117 4.15 -26.92 -3.44
C ALA A 117 2.84 -27.63 -3.76
N ASN A 118 2.84 -28.97 -3.86
CA ASN A 118 1.60 -29.73 -4.03
C ASN A 118 0.68 -29.61 -2.80
N GLN A 119 1.23 -29.55 -1.59
CA GLN A 119 0.45 -29.31 -0.37
C GLN A 119 -0.14 -27.91 -0.35
N ALA A 120 0.66 -26.88 -0.65
CA ALA A 120 0.20 -25.50 -0.75
C ALA A 120 -0.98 -25.36 -1.71
N ILE A 121 -0.85 -25.89 -2.94
CA ILE A 121 -1.94 -25.91 -3.93
C ILE A 121 -3.19 -26.60 -3.38
N SER A 122 -3.03 -27.73 -2.69
CA SER A 122 -4.15 -28.49 -2.14
C SER A 122 -4.84 -27.77 -0.99
N LEU A 123 -4.07 -27.14 -0.09
CA LEU A 123 -4.56 -26.45 1.09
C LEU A 123 -5.19 -25.10 0.75
N LEU A 124 -4.73 -24.45 -0.32
CA LEU A 124 -5.38 -23.28 -0.91
C LEU A 124 -6.65 -23.64 -1.70
N GLY A 125 -7.02 -24.92 -1.82
CA GLY A 125 -8.22 -25.35 -2.56
C GLY A 125 -8.11 -25.23 -4.09
N LEU A 126 -6.91 -25.03 -4.63
CA LEU A 126 -6.71 -24.69 -6.03
C LEU A 126 -6.71 -25.95 -6.91
N SER A 127 -7.75 -26.10 -7.74
CA SER A 127 -8.01 -27.34 -8.50
C SER A 127 -7.64 -27.26 -10.00
N ASP A 128 -7.77 -26.11 -10.67
CA ASP A 128 -7.54 -25.98 -12.12
C ASP A 128 -6.05 -25.98 -12.50
N SER A 129 -5.55 -27.14 -12.91
CA SER A 129 -4.13 -27.32 -13.25
C SER A 129 -3.63 -26.56 -14.48
N LYS A 130 -4.52 -25.91 -15.24
CA LYS A 130 -4.13 -25.07 -16.37
C LYS A 130 -3.96 -23.61 -16.00
N LYS A 131 -4.56 -23.18 -14.89
CA LYS A 131 -4.56 -21.79 -14.41
C LYS A 131 -3.62 -21.54 -13.23
N ILE A 132 -2.95 -22.57 -12.75
CA ILE A 132 -2.07 -22.49 -11.57
C ILE A 132 -0.62 -22.64 -12.03
N ASN A 133 0.19 -21.68 -11.64
CA ASN A 133 1.64 -21.72 -11.79
C ASN A 133 2.33 -21.71 -10.43
N VAL A 134 3.49 -22.35 -10.34
CA VAL A 134 4.37 -22.35 -9.17
C VAL A 134 5.69 -21.73 -9.60
N VAL A 135 6.18 -20.75 -8.84
CA VAL A 135 7.47 -20.12 -9.12
C VAL A 135 8.60 -21.08 -8.79
N ASP A 136 9.51 -21.29 -9.74
CA ASP A 136 10.80 -21.93 -9.47
C ASP A 136 11.86 -20.86 -9.22
N TYR A 137 12.33 -20.74 -7.97
CA TYR A 137 13.26 -19.70 -7.55
C TYR A 137 14.62 -19.77 -8.24
N LYS A 138 15.00 -20.94 -8.75
CA LYS A 138 16.26 -21.11 -9.47
C LYS A 138 16.23 -20.56 -10.88
N SER A 139 15.19 -20.90 -11.64
CA SER A 139 15.04 -20.40 -13.01
C SER A 139 14.39 -19.02 -13.06
N LYS A 140 13.77 -18.58 -11.96
CA LYS A 140 12.92 -17.38 -11.88
C LYS A 140 11.75 -17.42 -12.86
N THR A 141 11.24 -18.62 -13.14
CA THR A 141 10.13 -18.83 -14.08
C THR A 141 8.95 -19.53 -13.43
N ASP A 142 7.78 -19.33 -14.04
CA ASP A 142 6.53 -19.93 -13.63
C ASP A 142 6.38 -21.34 -14.24
N ILE A 143 6.22 -22.34 -13.38
CA ILE A 143 5.99 -23.74 -13.76
C ILE A 143 4.51 -24.08 -13.60
N LYS A 144 3.86 -24.50 -14.70
CA LYS A 144 2.45 -24.91 -14.64
C LYS A 144 2.25 -26.10 -13.71
N LYS A 145 1.16 -26.12 -12.95
CA LYS A 145 0.77 -27.27 -12.10
C LYS A 145 0.71 -28.58 -12.89
N SER A 146 0.28 -28.54 -14.16
CA SER A 146 0.27 -29.72 -15.05
C SER A 146 1.67 -30.27 -15.39
N GLU A 147 2.72 -29.47 -15.25
CA GLU A 147 4.12 -29.84 -15.50
C GLU A 147 4.85 -30.25 -14.21
N LEU A 148 4.36 -29.82 -13.05
CA LEU A 148 4.99 -30.00 -11.74
C LEU A 148 5.29 -31.48 -11.40
N ALA A 149 4.51 -32.43 -11.89
CA ALA A 149 4.77 -33.86 -11.66
C ALA A 149 6.15 -34.31 -12.21
N ASN A 150 6.56 -33.72 -13.34
CA ASN A 150 7.76 -34.10 -14.10
C ASN A 150 8.91 -33.09 -13.96
N THR A 151 8.66 -31.94 -13.33
CA THR A 151 9.64 -30.86 -13.15
C THR A 151 10.07 -30.79 -11.68
N ALA A 152 11.38 -30.76 -11.43
CA ALA A 152 11.89 -30.41 -10.11
C ALA A 152 11.89 -28.88 -9.97
N ILE A 153 11.49 -28.38 -8.82
CA ILE A 153 11.50 -26.96 -8.48
C ILE A 153 12.40 -26.73 -7.26
N GLU A 154 13.02 -25.56 -7.18
CA GLU A 154 13.72 -25.09 -6.00
C GLU A 154 12.92 -23.99 -5.31
N ALA A 155 12.90 -24.05 -3.98
CA ALA A 155 12.23 -23.08 -3.11
C ALA A 155 13.08 -22.86 -1.86
N PRO A 156 13.20 -21.61 -1.37
CA PRO A 156 13.99 -21.32 -0.18
C PRO A 156 13.34 -21.88 1.08
N LEU A 157 14.19 -22.29 2.03
CA LEU A 157 13.80 -22.66 3.37
C LEU A 157 13.95 -21.46 4.31
N TYR A 158 13.06 -21.36 5.29
CA TYR A 158 13.11 -20.39 6.36
C TYR A 158 12.86 -21.05 7.72
N TYR A 159 13.32 -20.40 8.77
CA TYR A 159 12.80 -20.59 10.12
C TYR A 159 11.69 -19.59 10.40
N LEU A 160 10.50 -20.07 10.74
CA LEU A 160 9.34 -19.24 11.07
C LEU A 160 8.92 -19.49 12.52
N LYS A 161 8.54 -18.43 13.23
CA LYS A 161 8.02 -18.51 14.60
C LYS A 161 6.63 -19.17 14.59
N ASP A 162 6.43 -20.19 15.42
CA ASP A 162 5.14 -20.82 15.65
C ASP A 162 4.39 -20.17 16.84
N ASP A 163 3.14 -20.56 17.04
CA ASP A 163 2.27 -20.05 18.13
C ASP A 163 2.86 -20.30 19.53
N ASN A 164 3.73 -21.30 19.68
CA ASN A 164 4.41 -21.61 20.94
C ASN A 164 5.66 -20.74 21.18
N GLY A 165 6.00 -19.84 20.26
CA GLY A 165 7.17 -18.98 20.32
C GLY A 165 8.49 -19.70 20.00
N THR A 166 8.42 -20.90 19.40
CA THR A 166 9.57 -21.64 18.88
C THR A 166 9.69 -21.44 17.36
N TYR A 167 10.81 -21.84 16.77
CA TYR A 167 11.06 -21.66 15.34
C TYR A 167 11.08 -23.01 14.63
N ILE A 168 10.20 -23.15 13.64
CA ILE A 168 10.00 -24.33 12.80
C ILE A 168 10.50 -24.08 11.39
N MET A 169 10.84 -25.15 10.68
CA MET A 169 11.37 -25.05 9.32
C MET A 169 10.21 -25.04 8.31
N VAL A 170 10.20 -24.05 7.41
CA VAL A 170 9.16 -23.87 6.38
C VAL A 170 9.78 -23.64 5.00
N TYR A 171 9.12 -24.09 3.93
CA TYR A 171 9.40 -23.66 2.57
C TYR A 171 8.58 -22.42 2.23
N GLU A 172 9.17 -21.45 1.54
CA GLU A 172 8.40 -20.40 0.88
C GLU A 172 8.04 -20.83 -0.54
N ILE A 173 6.75 -21.02 -0.80
CA ILE A 173 6.23 -21.40 -2.11
C ILE A 173 5.35 -20.28 -2.64
N VAL A 174 5.66 -19.78 -3.83
CA VAL A 174 4.81 -18.81 -4.54
C VAL A 174 3.95 -19.53 -5.56
N ILE A 175 2.63 -19.37 -5.43
CA ILE A 175 1.63 -19.92 -6.34
C ILE A 175 0.89 -18.76 -6.99
N LYS A 176 0.96 -18.69 -8.31
CA LYS A 176 0.25 -17.69 -9.10
C LYS A 176 -0.98 -18.29 -9.74
N GLU A 177 -2.13 -17.73 -9.43
CA GLU A 177 -3.36 -17.94 -10.16
C GLU A 177 -3.36 -17.07 -11.41
N SER A 178 -4.01 -17.55 -12.47
CA SER A 178 -4.12 -16.79 -13.73
C SER A 178 -5.19 -15.70 -13.66
N ASN A 179 -5.80 -15.46 -12.50
CA ASN A 179 -7.08 -14.76 -12.43
C ASN A 179 -7.31 -13.93 -11.16
N SER A 180 -6.32 -13.83 -10.27
CA SER A 180 -6.56 -13.11 -9.00
C SER A 180 -5.31 -12.98 -8.15
N HIS A 181 -4.73 -14.11 -7.72
CA HIS A 181 -3.84 -14.11 -6.55
C HIS A 181 -2.44 -14.63 -6.84
N TRP A 182 -1.45 -14.01 -6.21
CA TRP A 182 -0.06 -14.46 -6.15
C TRP A 182 0.28 -14.86 -4.71
N TRP A 183 -0.19 -16.04 -4.29
CA TRP A 183 0.00 -16.54 -2.93
C TRP A 183 1.47 -16.81 -2.62
N VAL A 184 2.03 -16.06 -1.67
CA VAL A 184 3.31 -16.36 -1.02
C VAL A 184 3.02 -17.16 0.24
N THR A 185 3.28 -18.46 0.22
CA THR A 185 2.96 -19.37 1.33
C THR A 185 4.19 -19.85 2.06
N LYS A 186 4.12 -19.97 3.39
CA LYS A 186 5.11 -20.65 4.23
C LYS A 186 4.58 -22.03 4.63
N ILE A 187 5.13 -23.07 4.02
CA ILE A 187 4.69 -24.46 4.21
C ILE A 187 5.63 -25.17 5.17
N ASN A 188 5.11 -25.73 6.25
CA ASN A 188 5.87 -26.57 7.16
C ASN A 188 6.64 -27.66 6.41
N ALA A 189 7.97 -27.63 6.53
CA ALA A 189 8.85 -28.51 5.76
C ALA A 189 8.75 -29.99 6.18
N ASN A 190 8.04 -30.28 7.27
CA ASN A 190 7.87 -31.63 7.80
C ASN A 190 6.42 -32.14 7.74
N THR A 191 5.45 -31.30 8.10
CA THR A 191 4.02 -31.69 8.12
C THR A 191 3.31 -31.40 6.81
N GLY A 192 3.76 -30.38 6.06
CA GLY A 192 3.10 -29.90 4.86
C GLY A 192 1.94 -28.92 5.10
N ASN A 193 1.72 -28.48 6.35
CA ASN A 193 0.71 -27.46 6.68
C ASN A 193 1.13 -26.07 6.20
N ILE A 194 0.17 -25.20 5.89
CA ILE A 194 0.41 -23.75 5.73
C ILE A 194 0.54 -23.16 7.14
N GLU A 195 1.67 -22.51 7.41
CA GLU A 195 1.96 -21.80 8.67
C GLU A 195 1.78 -20.28 8.51
N ASP A 196 1.92 -19.76 7.29
CA ASP A 196 1.71 -18.35 6.96
C ASP A 196 1.37 -18.22 5.46
N LYS A 197 0.63 -17.19 5.09
CA LYS A 197 0.36 -16.83 3.69
C LYS A 197 0.16 -15.32 3.53
N ALA A 198 0.55 -14.80 2.39
CA ALA A 198 0.29 -13.45 1.94
C ALA A 198 -0.09 -13.47 0.45
N ASP A 199 -0.85 -12.49 0.00
CA ASP A 199 -1.02 -12.24 -1.43
C ASP A 199 -0.02 -11.18 -1.89
N ALA A 200 0.77 -11.49 -2.91
CA ALA A 200 1.68 -10.55 -3.55
C ALA A 200 1.01 -9.74 -4.66
N MET A 201 -0.22 -10.08 -5.04
CA MET A 201 -1.05 -9.25 -5.89
C MET A 201 -1.77 -8.23 -5.01
N ILE A 202 -1.25 -7.00 -4.95
CA ILE A 202 -1.89 -5.94 -4.17
C ILE A 202 -3.05 -5.43 -5.01
N SER A 203 -4.27 -5.73 -4.57
CA SER A 203 -5.49 -5.32 -5.25
C SER A 203 -6.14 -4.15 -4.54
N CYS A 204 -6.55 -3.16 -5.31
CA CYS A 204 -7.25 -2.01 -4.80
C CYS A 204 -8.75 -2.21 -4.96
N ASN A 205 -9.36 -3.19 -4.26
CA ASN A 205 -10.80 -3.44 -4.42
C ASN A 205 -11.62 -2.26 -3.88
N PHE A 206 -12.24 -1.52 -4.81
CA PHE A 206 -12.94 -0.27 -4.51
C PHE A 206 -14.44 -0.46 -4.24
N GLU A 207 -14.97 -1.68 -4.36
CA GLU A 207 -16.36 -2.01 -4.05
C GLU A 207 -16.56 -2.54 -2.61
N ASP A 208 -15.48 -2.97 -1.95
CA ASP A 208 -15.53 -3.66 -0.66
C ASP A 208 -14.80 -2.94 0.47
N LYS A 209 -15.56 -2.24 1.33
CA LYS A 209 -15.04 -1.73 2.62
C LYS A 209 -14.82 -2.84 3.67
N LYS A 210 -14.78 -4.14 3.33
CA LYS A 210 -14.76 -5.22 4.35
C LYS A 210 -14.00 -6.51 4.00
N VAL A 211 -13.24 -6.60 2.91
CA VAL A 211 -12.44 -7.83 2.69
C VAL A 211 -11.09 -7.71 3.40
N THR A 212 -11.06 -8.11 4.67
CA THR A 212 -9.83 -8.64 5.27
C THR A 212 -9.78 -10.12 4.92
N ASP A 213 -8.69 -10.62 4.34
CA ASP A 213 -8.47 -12.03 3.93
C ASP A 213 -8.43 -13.06 5.10
N ALA A 214 -9.06 -12.75 6.23
CA ALA A 214 -8.85 -13.38 7.52
C ALA A 214 -9.58 -14.73 7.73
N THR A 215 -10.31 -15.29 6.75
CA THR A 215 -10.96 -16.60 6.95
C THR A 215 -11.02 -17.47 5.68
N PRO A 216 -10.64 -18.76 5.76
CA PRO A 216 -10.60 -19.66 4.60
C PRO A 216 -12.02 -20.12 4.24
N ILE A 217 -12.60 -19.53 3.18
CA ILE A 217 -13.82 -20.08 2.59
C ILE A 217 -13.41 -21.24 1.67
N ASN A 218 -13.87 -22.44 2.02
CA ASN A 218 -13.78 -23.62 1.15
C ASN A 218 -14.52 -23.32 -0.17
N HIS A 219 -13.80 -23.00 -1.25
CA HIS A 219 -14.40 -22.81 -2.56
C HIS A 219 -14.97 -24.13 -3.11
N GLY A 220 -16.29 -24.29 -2.96
CA GLY A 220 -17.06 -25.29 -3.68
C GLY A 220 -17.22 -24.87 -5.14
N THR A 221 -16.46 -25.52 -6.04
CA THR A 221 -16.68 -25.64 -7.49
C THR A 221 -17.70 -24.70 -8.15
N HIS A 222 -17.23 -23.65 -8.84
CA HIS A 222 -18.02 -22.95 -9.84
C HIS A 222 -17.49 -23.22 -11.25
N SER A 223 -18.37 -23.75 -12.11
CA SER A 223 -18.07 -23.98 -13.53
C SER A 223 -18.86 -23.00 -14.38
N HIS A 224 -18.18 -22.09 -15.08
CA HIS A 224 -18.82 -21.29 -16.12
C HIS A 224 -18.81 -22.07 -17.43
N LYS A 225 -19.95 -22.66 -17.80
CA LYS A 225 -20.17 -23.20 -19.14
C LYS A 225 -20.61 -22.06 -20.06
N TYR A 226 -19.65 -21.42 -20.74
CA TYR A 226 -19.94 -20.62 -21.92
C TYR A 226 -19.65 -21.43 -23.20
N LYS A 227 -20.56 -21.37 -24.16
CA LYS A 227 -20.45 -22.08 -25.45
C LYS A 227 -19.32 -21.45 -26.28
N THR A 228 -18.26 -22.22 -26.49
CA THR A 228 -17.17 -21.90 -27.43
C THR A 228 -17.64 -22.04 -28.89
N PRO A 229 -17.27 -21.11 -29.79
CA PRO A 229 -17.13 -21.41 -31.21
C PRO A 229 -15.92 -22.34 -31.38
N THR A 230 -16.15 -23.47 -32.03
CA THR A 230 -15.22 -24.59 -32.15
C THR A 230 -13.97 -24.32 -33.00
N LYS A 231 -12.83 -24.77 -32.45
CA LYS A 231 -11.59 -25.28 -33.09
C LYS A 231 -10.65 -24.27 -33.76
N ILE A 232 -9.61 -23.86 -33.00
CA ILE A 232 -8.27 -23.63 -33.54
C ILE A 232 -7.26 -24.43 -32.70
N ASN A 233 -6.47 -25.26 -33.36
CA ASN A 233 -5.44 -26.11 -32.77
C ASN A 233 -4.21 -25.25 -32.42
N ALA A 234 -4.07 -24.83 -31.16
CA ALA A 234 -2.87 -24.15 -30.67
C ALA A 234 -1.87 -25.19 -30.14
N LYS A 235 -0.82 -25.44 -30.93
CA LYS A 235 0.39 -26.14 -30.49
C LYS A 235 1.55 -25.15 -30.61
N ALA A 236 1.64 -24.23 -29.66
CA ALA A 236 2.80 -23.35 -29.53
C ALA A 236 3.89 -24.12 -28.79
N THR A 237 4.82 -24.71 -29.55
CA THR A 237 6.04 -25.31 -29.04
C THR A 237 7.02 -24.22 -28.63
N LYS A 238 7.45 -24.26 -27.37
CA LYS A 238 8.74 -23.73 -26.91
C LYS A 238 9.82 -24.22 -27.87
N ASP A 239 10.48 -23.33 -28.59
CA ASP A 239 11.73 -23.66 -29.27
C ASP A 239 12.90 -22.85 -28.71
N ASN A 240 13.92 -23.62 -28.38
CA ASN A 240 15.19 -23.25 -27.78
C ASN A 240 15.91 -22.16 -28.59
N PHE A 241 16.26 -21.03 -27.96
CA PHE A 241 17.27 -20.13 -28.50
C PHE A 241 18.51 -20.11 -27.61
N GLN A 242 19.60 -20.58 -28.21
CA GLN A 242 20.93 -20.60 -27.61
C GLN A 242 21.46 -19.18 -27.44
N PHE A 243 22.07 -18.95 -26.27
CA PHE A 243 22.83 -17.77 -25.90
C PHE A 243 23.79 -17.30 -27.00
N ILE A 244 23.46 -16.22 -27.69
CA ILE A 244 24.43 -15.43 -28.43
C ILE A 244 24.98 -14.38 -27.46
N LYS A 245 26.30 -14.39 -27.25
CA LYS A 245 27.06 -13.42 -26.45
C LYS A 245 26.60 -11.98 -26.73
N LYS A 246 26.13 -11.27 -25.69
CA LYS A 246 25.99 -9.80 -25.65
C LYS A 246 27.31 -9.19 -26.12
N VAL A 247 27.30 -8.51 -27.27
CA VAL A 247 28.40 -7.65 -27.68
C VAL A 247 28.33 -6.42 -26.79
N SER A 248 29.36 -6.21 -25.98
CA SER A 248 29.57 -4.96 -25.25
C SER A 248 29.78 -3.84 -26.27
N THR A 249 28.74 -3.05 -26.52
CA THR A 249 28.87 -1.77 -27.24
C THR A 249 29.20 -0.69 -26.23
N SER A 250 30.49 -0.53 -25.99
CA SER A 250 31.07 0.66 -25.41
C SER A 250 30.98 1.81 -26.44
N ASN A 251 30.49 2.97 -25.99
CA ASN A 251 30.68 4.30 -26.60
C ASN A 251 30.22 4.54 -28.05
N MET A 252 28.95 4.27 -28.37
CA MET A 252 28.24 5.14 -29.34
C MET A 252 27.51 6.21 -28.55
N MET A 253 27.57 7.48 -28.97
CA MET A 253 26.61 8.49 -28.50
C MET A 253 25.22 8.00 -28.93
N VAL A 254 24.46 7.50 -27.98
CA VAL A 254 23.05 7.15 -28.14
C VAL A 254 22.26 8.32 -27.59
N THR A 255 21.32 8.83 -28.36
CA THR A 255 20.45 9.92 -27.94
C THR A 255 19.07 9.35 -27.63
N PRO A 256 18.43 9.72 -26.50
CA PRO A 256 17.04 9.36 -26.23
C PRO A 256 16.05 10.02 -27.20
N ILE A 257 16.53 10.96 -28.03
CA ILE A 257 15.80 11.59 -29.12
C ILE A 257 15.73 10.57 -30.27
N ASP A 258 14.62 9.86 -30.35
CA ASP A 258 14.38 8.78 -31.32
C ASP A 258 13.23 9.10 -32.29
N GLY A 259 12.62 10.29 -32.14
CA GLY A 259 11.50 10.80 -32.91
C GLY A 259 10.14 10.30 -32.42
N SER A 260 10.09 9.65 -31.25
CA SER A 260 8.86 9.10 -30.69
C SER A 260 7.84 10.19 -30.40
N SER A 261 6.58 9.92 -30.71
CA SER A 261 5.47 10.81 -30.41
C SER A 261 4.24 10.03 -29.96
N TYR A 262 3.70 10.40 -28.81
CA TYR A 262 2.53 9.73 -28.21
C TYR A 262 1.41 10.74 -28.04
N ASN A 263 0.21 10.41 -28.48
CA ASN A 263 -0.98 11.16 -28.07
C ASN A 263 -1.46 10.55 -26.74
N ALA A 264 -1.25 11.22 -25.61
CA ALA A 264 -1.56 10.72 -24.27
C ALA A 264 -1.81 11.87 -23.29
N TYR A 265 -2.27 11.58 -22.08
CA TYR A 265 -2.38 12.60 -21.03
C TYR A 265 -0.98 12.95 -20.49
N PRO A 266 -0.55 14.22 -20.53
CA PRO A 266 0.75 14.62 -20.00
C PRO A 266 0.78 14.64 -18.47
N LEU A 267 1.97 14.72 -17.87
CA LEU A 267 2.14 14.97 -16.43
C LEU A 267 1.31 16.18 -15.98
N GLY A 268 0.75 16.11 -14.77
CA GLY A 268 -0.18 17.12 -14.25
C GLY A 268 -1.63 17.01 -14.78
N VAL A 269 -1.94 16.08 -15.69
CA VAL A 269 -3.31 15.78 -16.11
C VAL A 269 -3.71 14.40 -15.59
N GLU A 270 -4.43 14.38 -14.47
CA GLU A 270 -4.82 13.13 -13.78
C GLU A 270 -5.80 12.26 -14.57
N SER A 271 -6.72 12.85 -15.32
CA SER A 271 -7.74 12.09 -16.04
C SER A 271 -8.39 12.94 -17.13
N PRO A 272 -9.30 12.38 -17.96
CA PRO A 272 -10.04 13.13 -18.96
C PRO A 272 -10.88 14.29 -18.40
N PHE A 273 -11.16 14.30 -17.09
CA PHE A 273 -11.85 15.41 -16.44
C PHE A 273 -10.92 16.56 -16.04
N HIS A 274 -9.61 16.30 -15.94
CA HIS A 274 -8.62 17.28 -15.49
C HIS A 274 -7.92 18.00 -16.64
N GLY A 275 -8.02 17.51 -17.87
CA GLY A 275 -7.40 18.11 -19.04
C GLY A 275 -7.50 17.24 -20.29
N GLU A 276 -6.93 17.74 -21.38
CA GLU A 276 -6.94 17.08 -22.69
C GLU A 276 -5.64 16.29 -22.93
N ARG A 277 -5.71 15.32 -23.85
CA ARG A 277 -4.51 14.66 -24.37
C ARG A 277 -3.65 15.63 -25.18
N ALA A 278 -2.34 15.40 -25.18
CA ALA A 278 -1.39 16.15 -25.97
C ALA A 278 -0.45 15.21 -26.73
N ILE A 279 0.14 15.71 -27.82
CA ILE A 279 1.27 15.04 -28.48
C ILE A 279 2.52 15.29 -27.65
N ILE A 280 3.02 14.23 -27.03
CA ILE A 280 4.23 14.19 -26.22
C ILE A 280 5.35 13.68 -27.12
N THR A 281 6.40 14.47 -27.33
CA THR A 281 7.52 14.14 -28.25
C THR A 281 8.80 13.90 -27.48
N ASP A 282 9.50 12.81 -27.81
CA ASP A 282 10.77 12.39 -27.22
C ASP A 282 10.80 12.48 -25.67
N PRO A 283 9.80 11.95 -24.94
CA PRO A 283 9.71 12.16 -23.48
C PRO A 283 10.85 11.53 -22.68
N ALA A 284 11.56 10.54 -23.24
CA ALA A 284 12.78 9.99 -22.63
C ALA A 284 13.94 10.99 -22.61
N ALA A 285 13.88 12.06 -23.41
CA ALA A 285 14.86 13.14 -23.41
C ALA A 285 14.54 14.14 -22.28
N ILE A 286 14.95 13.82 -21.06
CA ILE A 286 14.74 14.69 -19.89
C ILE A 286 15.59 15.95 -20.02
N ALA A 287 14.95 17.08 -20.32
CA ALA A 287 15.63 18.34 -20.60
C ALA A 287 16.41 18.91 -19.41
N SER A 288 15.96 18.60 -18.19
CA SER A 288 16.55 19.04 -16.93
C SER A 288 17.63 18.11 -16.37
N LEU A 289 17.99 17.03 -17.08
CA LEU A 289 18.98 16.05 -16.63
C LEU A 289 20.30 16.76 -16.22
N PRO A 290 20.75 16.61 -14.95
CA PRO A 290 21.99 17.19 -14.50
C PRO A 290 23.21 16.60 -15.22
N GLU A 291 24.27 17.41 -15.34
CA GLU A 291 25.57 16.95 -15.86
C GLU A 291 26.08 15.76 -15.01
N ASP A 292 26.67 14.76 -15.66
CA ASP A 292 27.16 13.51 -15.04
C ASP A 292 26.11 12.59 -14.38
N THR A 293 24.81 12.85 -14.56
CA THR A 293 23.73 11.93 -14.13
C THR A 293 23.37 10.95 -15.24
N PRO A 294 23.24 9.63 -14.98
CA PRO A 294 22.75 8.69 -15.97
C PRO A 294 21.31 9.01 -16.36
N LEU A 295 21.04 9.11 -17.67
CA LEU A 295 19.68 9.21 -18.17
C LEU A 295 18.93 7.90 -17.89
N PRO A 296 17.73 7.91 -17.27
CA PRO A 296 16.99 6.69 -16.91
C PRO A 296 16.78 5.75 -18.09
N SER A 297 16.33 6.30 -19.23
CA SER A 297 16.01 5.57 -20.46
C SER A 297 16.96 5.95 -21.62
N PRO A 298 18.24 5.51 -21.61
CA PRO A 298 19.27 5.97 -22.56
C PRO A 298 19.01 5.62 -24.03
N PHE A 299 18.19 4.60 -24.30
CA PHE A 299 17.83 4.13 -25.64
C PHE A 299 16.38 4.50 -26.03
N GLY A 300 15.76 5.44 -25.30
CA GLY A 300 14.33 5.72 -25.43
C GLY A 300 13.48 4.64 -24.76
N TRP A 301 12.15 4.78 -24.86
CA TRP A 301 11.21 3.87 -24.19
C TRP A 301 10.95 2.57 -24.97
N HIS A 302 11.51 2.41 -26.18
CA HIS A 302 11.24 1.29 -27.08
C HIS A 302 12.40 0.29 -27.21
N ASP A 303 13.36 0.29 -26.29
CA ASP A 303 14.45 -0.70 -26.28
C ASP A 303 14.03 -1.95 -25.50
N PHE A 304 13.96 -3.13 -26.11
CA PHE A 304 13.63 -4.38 -25.41
C PHE A 304 14.60 -5.48 -25.84
N GLU A 305 15.15 -6.23 -24.89
CA GLU A 305 16.23 -7.20 -25.11
C GLU A 305 17.44 -6.61 -25.87
N GLY A 306 17.68 -5.30 -25.70
CA GLY A 306 18.73 -4.54 -26.38
C GLY A 306 18.46 -4.26 -27.87
N ALA A 307 17.20 -4.35 -28.30
CA ALA A 307 16.77 -3.99 -29.65
C ALA A 307 15.60 -3.01 -29.63
N ARG A 308 15.65 -2.02 -30.53
CA ARG A 308 14.53 -1.08 -30.76
C ARG A 308 13.30 -1.83 -31.28
N THR A 309 12.18 -1.65 -30.62
CA THR A 309 10.85 -2.13 -31.02
C THR A 309 10.06 -1.03 -31.71
N THR A 310 8.95 -1.40 -32.35
CA THR A 310 7.99 -0.48 -32.99
C THR A 310 6.61 -0.57 -32.35
N LYS A 311 6.57 -1.02 -31.09
CA LYS A 311 5.38 -1.34 -30.32
C LYS A 311 5.48 -0.76 -28.92
N THR A 312 4.40 -0.70 -28.16
CA THR A 312 4.40 -0.36 -26.71
C THR A 312 5.08 -1.44 -25.85
N LEU A 313 6.35 -1.70 -26.15
CA LEU A 313 7.22 -2.73 -25.59
C LEU A 313 8.63 -2.17 -25.49
N GLY A 314 9.17 -2.11 -24.28
CA GLY A 314 10.50 -1.58 -24.02
C GLY A 314 11.04 -1.94 -22.65
N ASN A 315 12.13 -1.27 -22.28
CA ASN A 315 13.00 -1.68 -21.19
C ASN A 315 12.27 -1.60 -19.85
N ASN A 316 11.45 -0.57 -19.69
CA ASN A 316 10.81 -0.25 -18.42
C ASN A 316 9.46 -0.96 -18.30
N VAL A 317 8.76 -1.12 -19.43
CA VAL A 317 7.38 -1.61 -19.48
C VAL A 317 7.04 -2.29 -20.81
N SER A 318 6.24 -3.35 -20.69
CA SER A 318 5.49 -4.01 -21.76
C SER A 318 4.00 -3.71 -21.58
N ALA A 319 3.42 -2.81 -22.36
CA ALA A 319 2.00 -2.43 -22.25
C ALA A 319 1.16 -3.03 -23.39
N TYR A 320 0.11 -3.79 -23.06
CA TYR A 320 -0.67 -4.57 -24.04
C TYR A 320 -2.11 -4.81 -23.58
N GLU A 321 -2.99 -5.11 -24.53
CA GLU A 321 -4.36 -5.59 -24.25
C GLU A 321 -4.37 -6.94 -23.55
N ASP A 322 -5.19 -7.08 -22.50
CA ASP A 322 -5.57 -8.38 -21.95
C ASP A 322 -7.06 -8.54 -21.57
N THR A 323 -7.96 -8.01 -22.40
CA THR A 323 -9.41 -8.24 -22.25
C THR A 323 -9.78 -9.74 -22.30
N GLY A 324 -8.87 -10.58 -22.82
CA GLY A 324 -9.03 -12.02 -22.96
C GLY A 324 -8.57 -12.88 -21.78
N LEU A 325 -8.15 -12.31 -20.64
CA LEU A 325 -7.75 -13.07 -19.43
C LEU A 325 -6.57 -14.02 -19.63
N ARG A 326 -5.52 -13.57 -20.32
CA ARG A 326 -4.37 -14.41 -20.67
C ARG A 326 -3.20 -14.23 -19.72
N ASN A 327 -3.17 -13.13 -18.97
CA ASN A 327 -2.10 -12.72 -18.08
C ASN A 327 -0.76 -12.65 -18.85
N GLY A 328 -0.84 -12.14 -20.07
CA GLY A 328 0.26 -12.05 -21.01
C GLY A 328 -0.20 -11.74 -22.44
N PRO A 329 0.70 -11.18 -23.27
CA PRO A 329 0.35 -10.80 -24.63
C PRO A 329 0.09 -12.02 -25.53
N ILE A 330 -0.74 -11.84 -26.56
CA ILE A 330 -0.88 -12.84 -27.62
C ILE A 330 0.45 -12.92 -28.39
N GLY A 331 0.94 -14.14 -28.66
CA GLY A 331 2.24 -14.39 -29.30
C GLY A 331 2.39 -13.93 -30.76
N ASP A 332 1.34 -13.40 -31.39
CA ASP A 332 1.43 -12.72 -32.68
C ASP A 332 1.75 -11.22 -32.54
N GLY A 333 1.78 -10.72 -31.30
CA GLY A 333 2.11 -9.36 -30.92
C GLY A 333 1.04 -8.33 -31.31
N THR A 334 -0.21 -8.75 -31.53
CA THR A 334 -1.36 -7.88 -31.83
C THR A 334 -1.92 -7.17 -30.59
N SER A 335 -1.64 -7.69 -29.40
CA SER A 335 -2.06 -7.09 -28.12
C SER A 335 -1.43 -5.72 -27.88
N PHE A 336 -0.20 -5.48 -28.36
CA PHE A 336 0.47 -4.18 -28.24
C PHE A 336 -0.07 -3.13 -29.21
N ALA A 337 0.02 -1.84 -28.87
CA ALA A 337 -0.11 -0.79 -29.85
C ALA A 337 1.15 -0.71 -30.74
N THR A 338 0.99 -0.38 -32.01
CA THR A 338 2.08 -0.33 -33.01
C THR A 338 2.21 1.10 -33.53
N GLU A 339 3.40 1.51 -33.96
CA GLU A 339 3.54 2.79 -34.65
C GLU A 339 2.58 2.89 -35.87
N LEU A 340 2.04 4.09 -36.11
CA LEU A 340 1.12 4.36 -37.22
C LEU A 340 1.83 4.44 -38.57
N THR A 341 3.09 4.89 -38.57
CA THR A 341 3.95 4.96 -39.76
C THR A 341 5.22 4.15 -39.49
N PRO A 342 5.59 3.20 -40.38
CA PRO A 342 6.78 2.37 -40.18
C PRO A 342 8.07 3.18 -39.95
N GLY A 343 8.79 2.89 -38.87
CA GLY A 343 10.03 3.54 -38.45
C GLY A 343 9.86 4.94 -37.84
N SER A 344 8.64 5.36 -37.52
CA SER A 344 8.37 6.70 -36.99
C SER A 344 8.20 6.78 -35.48
N LEU A 345 7.85 5.67 -34.81
CA LEU A 345 7.37 5.67 -33.42
C LEU A 345 6.28 6.71 -33.14
N ASN A 346 5.38 6.94 -34.11
CA ASN A 346 4.21 7.78 -33.92
C ASN A 346 3.00 6.96 -33.46
N PHE A 347 2.48 7.27 -32.28
CA PHE A 347 1.35 6.62 -31.62
C PHE A 347 0.18 7.60 -31.37
N ASP A 348 -0.35 8.19 -32.45
CA ASP A 348 -1.49 9.12 -32.43
C ASP A 348 -2.84 8.43 -32.65
N TYR A 349 -3.26 7.61 -31.69
CA TYR A 349 -4.54 6.89 -31.76
C TYR A 349 -5.72 7.76 -31.30
N PRO A 350 -6.89 7.69 -31.98
CA PRO A 350 -8.08 8.44 -31.57
C PRO A 350 -8.66 7.90 -30.25
N LEU A 351 -9.28 8.80 -29.48
CA LEU A 351 -10.02 8.49 -28.26
C LEU A 351 -11.41 9.14 -28.36
N ASP A 352 -12.47 8.35 -28.28
CA ASP A 352 -13.86 8.81 -28.21
C ASP A 352 -14.54 8.18 -26.99
N LEU A 353 -14.60 8.96 -25.91
CA LEU A 353 -15.19 8.52 -24.63
C LEU A 353 -16.71 8.35 -24.69
N GLY A 354 -17.36 8.75 -25.80
CA GLY A 354 -18.76 8.46 -26.07
C GLY A 354 -19.00 7.05 -26.64
N GLN A 355 -17.94 6.27 -26.87
CA GLN A 355 -18.00 4.89 -27.35
C GLN A 355 -17.55 3.90 -26.27
N HIS A 356 -17.87 2.62 -26.47
CA HIS A 356 -17.43 1.54 -25.58
C HIS A 356 -15.89 1.45 -25.53
N PRO A 357 -15.26 1.20 -24.37
CA PRO A 357 -13.79 1.17 -24.22
C PRO A 357 -12.99 0.35 -25.23
N HIS A 358 -13.52 -0.81 -25.62
CA HIS A 358 -12.93 -1.64 -26.67
C HIS A 358 -12.63 -0.90 -28.00
N THR A 359 -13.35 0.19 -28.30
CA THR A 359 -13.19 0.93 -29.56
C THR A 359 -11.94 1.83 -29.59
N TYR A 360 -11.44 2.22 -28.42
CA TYR A 360 -10.27 3.10 -28.25
C TYR A 360 -9.11 2.42 -27.52
N GLN A 361 -9.12 1.09 -27.44
CA GLN A 361 -8.15 0.28 -26.71
C GLN A 361 -6.68 0.62 -27.05
N LYS A 362 -6.36 0.96 -28.29
CA LYS A 362 -4.99 1.37 -28.68
C LYS A 362 -4.56 2.70 -28.05
N ALA A 363 -5.48 3.64 -27.86
CA ALA A 363 -5.19 4.89 -27.15
C ALA A 363 -4.97 4.63 -25.65
N ALA A 364 -5.76 3.74 -25.03
CA ALA A 364 -5.58 3.31 -23.65
C ALA A 364 -4.21 2.65 -23.42
N ILE A 365 -3.82 1.68 -24.27
CA ILE A 365 -2.50 1.01 -24.20
C ILE A 365 -1.35 2.02 -24.32
N VAL A 366 -1.47 3.00 -25.22
CA VAL A 366 -0.45 4.05 -25.38
C VAL A 366 -0.37 4.93 -24.14
N ASN A 367 -1.51 5.29 -23.55
CA ASN A 367 -1.53 6.06 -22.31
C ASN A 367 -0.87 5.29 -21.15
N LEU A 368 -1.23 4.02 -20.97
CA LEU A 368 -0.64 3.14 -19.96
C LEU A 368 0.89 3.00 -20.12
N PHE A 369 1.34 2.85 -21.38
CA PHE A 369 2.77 2.79 -21.71
C PHE A 369 3.50 4.08 -21.33
N VAL A 370 2.93 5.24 -21.67
CA VAL A 370 3.53 6.55 -21.36
C VAL A 370 3.65 6.73 -19.84
N TRP A 371 2.59 6.44 -19.08
CA TRP A 371 2.58 6.66 -17.64
C TRP A 371 3.46 5.70 -16.85
N ASN A 372 3.54 4.43 -17.24
CA ASN A 372 4.52 3.51 -16.65
C ASN A 372 5.97 3.96 -16.89
N ASN A 373 6.27 4.50 -18.08
CA ASN A 373 7.60 5.05 -18.36
C ASN A 373 7.86 6.36 -17.60
N TYR A 374 6.86 7.23 -17.42
CA TYR A 374 6.98 8.40 -16.54
C TYR A 374 7.27 8.00 -15.10
N MET A 375 6.53 7.05 -14.55
CA MET A 375 6.76 6.54 -13.20
C MET A 375 8.18 5.96 -13.05
N HIS A 376 8.63 5.17 -14.03
CA HIS A 376 10.01 4.68 -14.08
C HIS A 376 11.03 5.83 -14.07
N ASP A 377 10.96 6.75 -15.04
CA ASP A 377 11.98 7.78 -15.24
C ASP A 377 12.00 8.80 -14.07
N ILE A 378 10.84 9.13 -13.50
CA ILE A 378 10.71 10.01 -12.32
C ILE A 378 11.28 9.30 -11.09
N SER A 379 10.85 8.08 -10.77
CA SER A 379 11.35 7.37 -9.59
C SER A 379 12.86 7.09 -9.68
N TYR A 380 13.39 6.85 -10.88
CA TYR A 380 14.83 6.75 -11.13
C TYR A 380 15.58 8.03 -10.72
N ALA A 381 15.03 9.21 -11.03
CA ALA A 381 15.62 10.49 -10.66
C ALA A 381 15.75 10.66 -9.13
N TYR A 382 14.86 10.04 -8.35
CA TYR A 382 14.90 10.01 -6.87
C TYR A 382 15.61 8.77 -6.29
N GLY A 383 16.32 8.01 -7.13
CA GLY A 383 17.19 6.92 -6.73
C GLY A 383 16.51 5.55 -6.62
N PHE A 384 15.37 5.33 -7.28
CA PHE A 384 14.92 3.98 -7.62
C PHE A 384 15.60 3.56 -8.93
N ASP A 385 16.90 3.28 -8.81
CA ASP A 385 17.79 2.90 -9.90
C ASP A 385 18.08 1.39 -9.89
N GLU A 386 18.98 0.93 -10.77
CA GLU A 386 19.31 -0.48 -10.92
C GLU A 386 19.89 -1.08 -9.62
N THR A 387 20.62 -0.26 -8.86
CA THR A 387 21.19 -0.65 -7.56
C THR A 387 20.10 -0.84 -6.50
N ASN A 388 19.06 0.01 -6.52
CA ASN A 388 17.93 -0.06 -5.60
C ASN A 388 16.76 -0.90 -6.12
N GLY A 389 16.95 -1.65 -7.21
CA GLY A 389 16.02 -2.68 -7.68
C GLY A 389 14.81 -2.13 -8.43
N ASN A 390 15.04 -1.17 -9.33
CA ASN A 390 14.04 -0.72 -10.29
C ASN A 390 13.56 -1.83 -11.24
N PHE A 391 12.60 -1.50 -12.09
CA PHE A 391 11.98 -2.44 -13.03
C PHE A 391 12.53 -2.22 -14.44
N GLN A 392 13.42 -3.10 -14.88
CA GLN A 392 14.06 -3.02 -16.19
C GLN A 392 14.34 -4.39 -16.80
N ASP A 393 14.07 -4.53 -18.09
CA ASP A 393 14.54 -5.69 -18.87
C ASP A 393 16.08 -5.74 -18.90
N ASN A 394 16.74 -4.58 -18.98
CA ASN A 394 18.19 -4.47 -19.07
C ASN A 394 18.70 -3.26 -18.26
N ALA A 395 19.52 -3.53 -17.26
CA ALA A 395 20.16 -2.54 -16.40
C ALA A 395 21.31 -1.77 -17.08
N TYR A 396 21.56 -1.99 -18.37
CA TYR A 396 22.60 -1.31 -19.16
C TYR A 396 24.02 -1.37 -18.59
N GLY A 397 24.31 -2.34 -17.72
CA GLY A 397 25.58 -2.45 -17.00
C GLY A 397 25.79 -1.36 -15.94
N ARG A 398 24.72 -0.69 -15.50
CA ARG A 398 24.73 0.37 -14.47
C ARG A 398 24.54 -0.14 -13.06
N PHE A 399 24.14 -1.40 -12.91
CA PHE A 399 24.13 -2.03 -11.59
C PHE A 399 25.55 -2.05 -11.00
N ASP A 400 25.72 -1.33 -9.90
CA ASP A 400 26.96 -1.34 -9.14
C ASP A 400 26.87 -2.47 -8.10
N ASN A 401 27.63 -3.55 -8.32
CA ASN A 401 27.66 -4.67 -7.37
C ASN A 401 28.43 -4.29 -6.11
N ILE A 402 27.77 -3.55 -5.23
CA ILE A 402 28.27 -3.11 -3.92
C ILE A 402 28.05 -4.15 -2.80
N GLU A 403 27.52 -5.32 -3.13
CA GLU A 403 27.20 -6.37 -2.17
C GLU A 403 28.43 -7.17 -1.69
N GLY A 404 29.55 -7.10 -2.42
CA GLY A 404 30.80 -7.77 -2.06
C GLY A 404 30.75 -9.29 -2.28
N GLY A 405 31.50 -9.78 -3.26
CA GLY A 405 31.53 -11.19 -3.64
C GLY A 405 31.36 -11.33 -5.14
N GLY A 406 32.29 -12.03 -5.80
CA GLY A 406 32.33 -12.15 -7.26
C GLY A 406 31.17 -12.97 -7.84
N ALA A 407 29.97 -12.39 -7.85
CA ALA A 407 28.85 -12.92 -8.62
C ALA A 407 29.22 -12.83 -10.11
N ILE A 408 29.37 -13.99 -10.74
CA ILE A 408 29.73 -14.15 -12.16
C ILE A 408 28.48 -13.97 -13.06
N TYR A 409 27.30 -13.71 -12.47
CA TYR A 409 26.02 -13.58 -13.18
C TYR A 409 25.24 -12.33 -12.72
N ASN A 410 24.70 -11.63 -13.71
CA ASN A 410 23.99 -10.35 -13.60
C ASN A 410 22.47 -10.56 -13.51
N ASP A 411 22.04 -11.17 -12.42
CA ASP A 411 20.66 -11.64 -12.25
C ASP A 411 19.82 -10.56 -11.52
N TRP A 412 19.72 -9.37 -12.16
CA TRP A 412 19.02 -8.12 -11.77
C TRP A 412 18.40 -7.40 -13.00
N ASP A 413 18.28 -8.14 -14.10
CA ASP A 413 17.67 -7.74 -15.37
C ASP A 413 16.35 -8.55 -15.53
N ARG A 414 15.54 -8.23 -16.53
CA ARG A 414 14.32 -8.96 -16.94
C ARG A 414 13.17 -8.87 -15.95
N ASP A 415 12.92 -7.67 -15.46
CA ASP A 415 11.76 -7.37 -14.64
C ASP A 415 11.06 -6.07 -15.03
N GLU A 416 10.98 -5.81 -16.34
CA GLU A 416 10.11 -4.79 -16.90
C GLU A 416 8.66 -4.96 -16.42
N VAL A 417 7.92 -3.87 -16.22
CA VAL A 417 6.52 -3.98 -15.82
C VAL A 417 5.69 -4.55 -16.95
N ARG A 418 4.96 -5.64 -16.70
CA ARG A 418 3.91 -6.10 -17.61
C ARG A 418 2.61 -5.38 -17.28
N ALA A 419 2.25 -4.40 -18.10
CA ALA A 419 1.09 -3.55 -17.89
C ALA A 419 -0.07 -3.99 -18.82
N GLU A 420 -1.12 -4.54 -18.22
CA GLU A 420 -2.26 -5.15 -18.90
C GLU A 420 -3.42 -4.16 -18.95
N ALA A 421 -3.71 -3.66 -20.15
CA ALA A 421 -4.77 -2.68 -20.41
C ALA A 421 -6.11 -3.38 -20.65
N GLN A 422 -7.18 -2.79 -20.13
CA GLN A 422 -8.55 -3.29 -20.17
C GLN A 422 -8.61 -4.78 -19.85
N ASP A 423 -7.88 -5.17 -18.81
CA ASP A 423 -7.78 -6.56 -18.39
C ASP A 423 -9.17 -7.08 -18.03
N GLY A 424 -9.50 -8.28 -18.51
CA GLY A 424 -10.81 -8.88 -18.32
C GLY A 424 -11.05 -9.46 -16.92
N ASP A 425 -10.04 -9.46 -16.04
CA ASP A 425 -10.01 -10.25 -14.80
C ASP A 425 -10.83 -9.64 -13.69
N GLY A 426 -11.07 -8.34 -13.78
CA GLY A 426 -11.94 -7.62 -12.90
C GLY A 426 -12.64 -6.45 -13.58
N ILE A 427 -13.46 -5.80 -12.77
CA ILE A 427 -13.92 -4.44 -12.99
C ILE A 427 -13.76 -3.66 -11.68
N ASN A 428 -13.83 -2.33 -11.73
CA ASN A 428 -13.89 -1.48 -10.54
C ASN A 428 -12.72 -1.67 -9.58
N ASN A 429 -11.54 -1.93 -10.14
CA ASN A 429 -10.31 -2.23 -9.41
C ASN A 429 -9.10 -1.98 -10.33
N ALA A 430 -7.90 -2.04 -9.78
CA ALA A 430 -6.63 -2.24 -10.47
C ALA A 430 -5.68 -2.96 -9.49
N ASN A 431 -4.63 -3.61 -10.00
CA ASN A 431 -3.70 -4.28 -9.12
C ASN A 431 -2.25 -4.26 -9.62
N PHE A 432 -1.33 -4.46 -8.69
CA PHE A 432 0.09 -4.60 -8.96
C PHE A 432 0.70 -5.77 -8.18
N GLY A 433 1.21 -6.75 -8.92
CA GLY A 433 1.92 -7.90 -8.39
C GLY A 433 3.43 -7.73 -8.48
N ALA A 434 4.13 -7.66 -7.35
CA ALA A 434 5.57 -7.54 -7.29
C ALA A 434 6.19 -8.60 -6.36
N LEU A 435 7.28 -9.22 -6.83
CA LEU A 435 8.16 -10.04 -5.99
C LEU A 435 9.53 -9.36 -5.91
N GLY A 436 10.50 -10.03 -5.28
CA GLY A 436 11.88 -9.55 -5.24
C GLY A 436 12.46 -9.27 -6.64
N ASP A 437 13.53 -8.48 -6.68
CA ASP A 437 14.24 -8.11 -7.89
C ASP A 437 14.57 -9.31 -8.80
N SER A 438 14.33 -9.10 -10.11
CA SER A 438 14.37 -10.05 -11.24
C SER A 438 13.18 -10.98 -11.41
N PHE A 439 12.13 -10.83 -10.61
CA PHE A 439 10.82 -11.39 -10.92
C PHE A 439 9.99 -10.32 -11.62
N VAL A 440 9.52 -10.64 -12.82
CA VAL A 440 8.71 -9.74 -13.64
C VAL A 440 7.42 -9.36 -12.90
N PRO A 441 7.21 -8.07 -12.56
CA PRO A 441 5.99 -7.62 -11.95
C PRO A 441 4.86 -7.50 -12.99
N ARG A 442 3.63 -7.40 -12.51
CA ARG A 442 2.44 -7.28 -13.36
C ARG A 442 1.49 -6.24 -12.81
N MET A 443 1.11 -5.27 -13.65
CA MET A 443 0.05 -4.31 -13.40
C MET A 443 -1.16 -4.70 -14.23
N GLN A 444 -2.34 -4.80 -13.62
CA GLN A 444 -3.60 -5.08 -14.34
C GLN A 444 -4.56 -3.91 -14.13
N MET A 445 -4.90 -3.24 -15.23
CA MET A 445 -5.82 -2.11 -15.24
C MET A 445 -7.19 -2.58 -15.71
N PHE A 446 -8.23 -2.32 -14.92
CA PHE A 446 -9.57 -2.76 -15.27
C PHE A 446 -10.47 -1.64 -15.77
N LEU A 447 -11.53 -2.05 -16.45
CA LEU A 447 -12.66 -1.18 -16.71
C LEU A 447 -13.48 -0.97 -15.43
N TRP A 448 -14.09 0.19 -15.33
CA TRP A 448 -14.97 0.55 -14.24
C TRP A 448 -16.41 0.56 -14.75
N GLY A 449 -17.35 0.15 -13.92
CA GLY A 449 -18.74 -0.10 -14.25
C GLY A 449 -19.49 1.11 -14.80
N ALA A 450 -20.80 0.93 -15.02
CA ALA A 450 -21.69 2.06 -15.22
C ALA A 450 -21.64 3.00 -14.01
N SER A 451 -22.06 4.25 -14.19
CA SER A 451 -22.09 5.25 -13.12
C SER A 451 -22.69 4.64 -11.84
N PRO A 452 -21.89 4.55 -10.75
CA PRO A 452 -22.38 3.96 -9.52
C PRO A 452 -23.47 4.83 -8.90
N PHE A 453 -23.50 6.12 -9.23
CA PHE A 453 -24.45 7.08 -8.70
C PHE A 453 -25.34 7.72 -9.78
N GLY A 454 -26.55 8.10 -9.37
CA GLY A 454 -27.52 8.80 -10.21
C GLY A 454 -28.91 8.80 -9.60
N ASP A 455 -29.88 9.34 -10.33
CA ASP A 455 -31.28 9.35 -9.93
C ASP A 455 -31.90 7.98 -10.21
N PHE A 456 -31.68 7.03 -9.29
CA PHE A 456 -32.14 5.64 -9.45
C PHE A 456 -33.37 5.28 -8.60
N PHE A 457 -33.73 6.15 -7.67
CA PHE A 457 -34.85 5.96 -6.76
C PHE A 457 -35.88 7.07 -6.95
N HIS A 458 -37.13 6.68 -7.24
CA HIS A 458 -38.19 7.64 -7.50
C HIS A 458 -39.40 7.35 -6.62
N VAL A 459 -39.79 8.30 -5.78
CA VAL A 459 -41.05 8.25 -5.06
C VAL A 459 -42.13 8.86 -5.95
N THR A 460 -43.16 8.08 -6.27
CA THR A 460 -44.18 8.44 -7.26
C THR A 460 -45.47 8.93 -6.62
N ALA A 461 -45.80 8.46 -5.41
CA ALA A 461 -47.01 8.88 -4.72
C ALA A 461 -46.96 8.65 -3.20
N GLN A 462 -47.73 9.47 -2.49
CA GLN A 462 -48.02 9.34 -1.06
C GLN A 462 -49.53 9.17 -0.88
N SER A 463 -49.96 8.18 -0.08
CA SER A 463 -51.38 7.86 0.06
C SER A 463 -52.22 8.96 0.73
N SER A 464 -51.58 9.86 1.49
CA SER A 464 -52.17 11.08 2.04
C SER A 464 -52.55 12.12 0.97
N GLY A 465 -51.90 12.06 -0.21
CA GLY A 465 -51.97 13.08 -1.25
C GLY A 465 -50.94 14.21 -1.10
N ASP A 466 -50.09 14.17 -0.08
CA ASP A 466 -48.93 15.05 0.04
C ASP A 466 -47.91 14.77 -1.08
N THR A 467 -47.04 15.74 -1.36
CA THR A 467 -46.06 15.66 -2.46
C THR A 467 -44.66 16.07 -2.02
N ASP A 468 -44.44 16.20 -0.71
CA ASP A 468 -43.19 16.67 -0.13
C ASP A 468 -42.06 15.64 -0.27
N LEU A 469 -42.39 14.35 -0.38
CA LEU A 469 -41.45 13.27 -0.68
C LEU A 469 -41.56 12.76 -2.11
N VAL A 470 -42.42 13.33 -2.96
CA VAL A 470 -42.55 12.92 -4.37
C VAL A 470 -41.42 13.53 -5.19
N GLY A 471 -40.59 12.69 -5.80
CA GLY A 471 -39.42 13.15 -6.52
C GLY A 471 -38.46 12.03 -6.90
N SER A 472 -37.38 12.43 -7.59
CA SER A 472 -36.24 11.56 -7.86
C SER A 472 -35.15 11.87 -6.86
N TYR A 473 -34.50 10.83 -6.37
CA TYR A 473 -33.49 10.91 -5.34
C TYR A 473 -32.17 10.39 -5.88
N TYR A 474 -31.11 11.15 -5.60
CA TYR A 474 -29.74 10.73 -5.85
C TYR A 474 -29.46 9.48 -5.00
N ALA A 475 -29.01 8.43 -5.67
CA ALA A 475 -28.84 7.10 -5.10
C ALA A 475 -27.58 6.44 -5.67
N SER A 476 -27.06 5.45 -4.96
CA SER A 476 -26.05 4.54 -5.50
C SER A 476 -26.71 3.24 -5.95
N ARG A 477 -26.32 2.67 -7.09
CA ARG A 477 -26.75 1.32 -7.49
C ARG A 477 -25.83 0.26 -6.91
N PHE A 478 -26.37 -0.90 -6.57
CA PHE A 478 -25.56 -2.10 -6.28
C PHE A 478 -25.29 -2.88 -7.57
N PRO A 479 -24.08 -3.43 -7.77
CA PRO A 479 -23.64 -4.00 -9.05
C PRO A 479 -24.20 -5.42 -9.33
N PHE A 480 -25.13 -5.92 -8.52
CA PHE A 480 -25.61 -7.31 -8.63
C PHE A 480 -26.64 -7.52 -9.74
N TYR A 481 -27.54 -6.55 -9.94
CA TYR A 481 -28.61 -6.64 -10.92
C TYR A 481 -28.89 -5.27 -11.54
N ALA A 482 -29.14 -5.25 -12.85
CA ALA A 482 -29.35 -4.00 -13.59
C ALA A 482 -30.66 -3.31 -13.17
N ILE A 483 -30.60 -2.00 -12.93
CA ILE A 483 -31.80 -1.19 -12.67
C ILE A 483 -32.60 -1.04 -13.97
N PRO A 484 -33.92 -1.30 -13.96
CA PRO A 484 -34.78 -1.15 -15.13
C PRO A 484 -34.70 0.24 -15.77
N ARG A 485 -34.76 0.31 -17.10
CA ARG A 485 -34.75 1.57 -17.86
C ARG A 485 -35.97 1.68 -18.76
N THR A 486 -36.53 2.88 -18.87
CA THR A 486 -37.72 3.14 -19.72
C THR A 486 -37.44 3.03 -21.21
N ASP A 487 -36.17 3.17 -21.62
CA ASP A 487 -35.70 3.00 -22.99
C ASP A 487 -35.48 1.52 -23.37
N THR A 488 -35.62 0.58 -22.43
CA THR A 488 -35.51 -0.87 -22.65
C THR A 488 -36.87 -1.58 -22.57
N PRO A 489 -37.48 -1.97 -23.70
CA PRO A 489 -38.85 -2.52 -23.74
C PRO A 489 -39.07 -3.80 -22.92
N ASP A 490 -38.01 -4.61 -22.75
CA ASP A 490 -38.06 -5.89 -22.05
C ASP A 490 -37.76 -5.76 -20.54
N ASN A 491 -37.44 -4.55 -20.06
CA ASN A 491 -37.06 -4.28 -18.66
C ASN A 491 -37.70 -2.96 -18.17
N LEU A 492 -39.04 -2.90 -18.20
CA LEU A 492 -39.78 -1.75 -17.73
C LEU A 492 -39.80 -1.67 -16.19
N PRO A 493 -39.64 -0.46 -15.62
CA PRO A 493 -39.63 -0.25 -14.18
C PRO A 493 -41.02 -0.51 -13.57
N PHE A 494 -41.04 -1.09 -12.38
CA PHE A 494 -42.25 -1.33 -11.60
C PHE A 494 -42.52 -0.15 -10.65
N GLU A 495 -43.79 0.08 -10.31
CA GLU A 495 -44.23 1.05 -9.31
C GLU A 495 -45.01 0.32 -8.22
N VAL A 496 -44.43 0.22 -7.02
CA VAL A 496 -44.98 -0.58 -5.90
C VAL A 496 -44.73 0.13 -4.56
N ALA A 497 -45.30 -0.39 -3.47
CA ALA A 497 -45.14 0.24 -2.16
C ALA A 497 -43.73 0.05 -1.60
N LEU A 498 -43.29 0.99 -0.75
CA LEU A 498 -42.16 0.83 0.14
C LEU A 498 -42.59 0.09 1.40
N VAL A 499 -41.76 -0.83 1.89
CA VAL A 499 -41.99 -1.57 3.13
C VAL A 499 -40.72 -1.61 3.96
N LEU A 500 -40.77 -1.05 5.17
CA LEU A 500 -39.67 -1.10 6.12
C LEU A 500 -39.57 -2.52 6.65
N VAL A 501 -38.39 -3.12 6.49
CA VAL A 501 -38.11 -4.47 6.97
C VAL A 501 -38.15 -4.50 8.50
N GLN A 502 -38.65 -5.59 9.05
CA GLN A 502 -38.52 -5.95 10.47
C GLN A 502 -38.06 -7.41 10.58
N ASP A 503 -36.83 -7.62 11.04
CA ASP A 503 -36.26 -8.93 11.34
C ASP A 503 -36.47 -9.36 12.79
N ASP A 504 -35.95 -10.54 13.13
CA ASP A 504 -36.11 -11.16 14.44
C ASP A 504 -35.02 -10.76 15.46
N MET A 505 -34.08 -9.87 15.09
CA MET A 505 -32.96 -9.39 15.90
C MET A 505 -32.14 -10.51 16.53
N THR A 506 -32.11 -11.69 15.92
CA THR A 506 -31.18 -12.73 16.36
C THR A 506 -29.73 -12.31 16.05
N PRO A 507 -28.72 -12.82 16.77
CA PRO A 507 -27.34 -12.51 16.45
C PRO A 507 -27.00 -12.96 15.02
N TYR A 508 -26.48 -12.03 14.22
CA TYR A 508 -26.02 -12.31 12.87
C TYR A 508 -24.75 -13.18 12.94
N THR A 509 -24.74 -14.25 12.14
CA THR A 509 -23.73 -15.32 12.27
C THR A 509 -22.58 -15.21 11.28
N GLY A 510 -22.72 -14.44 10.20
CA GLY A 510 -21.68 -14.30 9.17
C GLY A 510 -21.40 -15.56 8.35
N LEU A 511 -22.17 -16.64 8.54
CA LEU A 511 -21.87 -17.95 7.95
C LEU A 511 -22.12 -18.04 6.44
N ASN A 512 -23.03 -17.23 5.91
CA ASN A 512 -23.47 -17.34 4.52
C ASN A 512 -22.62 -16.51 3.56
N ASP A 513 -22.16 -15.35 4.02
CA ASP A 513 -21.53 -14.28 3.24
C ASP A 513 -20.13 -13.90 3.74
N GLY A 514 -19.64 -14.57 4.78
CA GLY A 514 -18.31 -14.31 5.34
C GLY A 514 -18.23 -13.04 6.19
N GLY A 515 -19.36 -12.40 6.53
CA GLY A 515 -19.34 -11.22 7.40
C GLY A 515 -18.97 -11.54 8.85
N THR A 516 -18.59 -10.50 9.61
CA THR A 516 -18.24 -10.67 11.03
C THR A 516 -19.51 -10.92 11.87
N ALA A 517 -19.54 -12.03 12.60
CA ALA A 517 -20.64 -12.33 13.51
C ALA A 517 -20.78 -11.23 14.59
N GLY A 518 -22.02 -10.88 14.93
CA GLY A 518 -22.30 -9.79 15.86
C GLY A 518 -23.78 -9.65 16.20
N GLU A 519 -24.09 -8.77 17.14
CA GLU A 519 -25.47 -8.46 17.52
C GLU A 519 -26.17 -7.65 16.41
N SER A 520 -27.40 -8.03 16.05
CA SER A 520 -28.33 -7.19 15.28
C SER A 520 -29.18 -6.40 16.28
N LEU A 521 -28.91 -5.09 16.38
CA LEU A 521 -29.51 -4.23 17.40
C LEU A 521 -30.67 -3.37 16.85
N ASP A 522 -30.84 -3.30 15.53
CA ASP A 522 -31.95 -2.59 14.88
C ASP A 522 -32.78 -3.61 14.08
N PRO A 523 -34.07 -3.82 14.39
CA PRO A 523 -34.91 -4.76 13.66
C PRO A 523 -35.07 -4.39 12.18
N SER A 524 -34.74 -3.16 11.81
CA SER A 524 -34.82 -2.66 10.43
C SER A 524 -33.52 -2.86 9.65
N ASP A 525 -32.49 -3.44 10.26
CA ASP A 525 -31.22 -3.72 9.57
C ASP A 525 -31.31 -4.95 8.64
N GLY A 526 -32.32 -5.81 8.79
CA GLY A 526 -32.57 -6.91 7.86
C GLY A 526 -31.41 -7.88 7.79
N CYS A 527 -30.70 -8.06 8.90
CA CYS A 527 -29.54 -8.95 9.01
C CYS A 527 -29.91 -10.37 9.35
N THR A 528 -31.14 -10.60 9.85
CA THR A 528 -31.62 -11.93 10.20
C THR A 528 -33.00 -12.22 9.62
N ALA A 529 -33.59 -13.34 10.02
CA ALA A 529 -34.85 -13.80 9.46
C ALA A 529 -35.97 -12.76 9.69
N TYR A 530 -36.72 -12.47 8.62
CA TYR A 530 -37.82 -11.51 8.71
C TYR A 530 -38.93 -12.04 9.61
N THR A 531 -39.54 -11.17 10.39
CA THR A 531 -40.79 -11.52 11.08
C THR A 531 -41.84 -11.94 10.05
N ALA A 532 -42.73 -12.87 10.41
CA ALA A 532 -43.75 -13.35 9.47
C ALA A 532 -44.64 -12.24 8.88
N ALA A 533 -44.86 -11.16 9.64
CA ALA A 533 -45.58 -9.98 9.19
C ALA A 533 -44.76 -9.16 8.17
N SER A 534 -43.47 -8.93 8.45
CA SER A 534 -42.54 -8.24 7.55
C SER A 534 -42.38 -9.01 6.23
N ALA A 535 -42.12 -10.31 6.30
CA ALA A 535 -42.01 -11.19 5.13
C ALA A 535 -43.24 -11.11 4.21
N ALA A 536 -44.44 -11.14 4.79
CA ALA A 536 -45.68 -11.01 4.03
C ALA A 536 -45.89 -9.62 3.43
N ALA A 537 -45.43 -8.56 4.10
CA ALA A 537 -45.54 -7.18 3.62
C ALA A 537 -44.57 -6.87 2.48
N VAL A 538 -43.33 -7.37 2.59
CA VAL A 538 -42.26 -7.15 1.60
C VAL A 538 -42.53 -7.86 0.27
N ALA A 539 -43.21 -9.00 0.29
CA ALA A 539 -43.51 -9.78 -0.90
C ALA A 539 -44.26 -8.95 -1.97
N GLY A 540 -43.64 -8.74 -3.14
CA GLY A 540 -44.16 -7.94 -4.24
C GLY A 540 -43.94 -6.43 -4.13
N ASN A 541 -43.19 -5.96 -3.12
CA ASN A 541 -42.92 -4.55 -2.83
C ASN A 541 -41.41 -4.26 -2.78
N ILE A 542 -41.04 -2.99 -2.58
CA ILE A 542 -39.64 -2.59 -2.37
C ILE A 542 -39.33 -2.66 -0.87
N ALA A 543 -38.30 -3.41 -0.51
CA ALA A 543 -37.82 -3.48 0.87
C ALA A 543 -36.96 -2.25 1.20
N VAL A 544 -37.27 -1.55 2.29
CA VAL A 544 -36.46 -0.48 2.86
C VAL A 544 -35.69 -1.06 4.04
N ILE A 545 -34.37 -0.96 4.02
CA ILE A 545 -33.47 -1.60 4.99
C ILE A 545 -32.44 -0.59 5.49
N ARG A 546 -32.20 -0.52 6.80
CA ARG A 546 -31.12 0.28 7.37
C ARG A 546 -29.77 -0.42 7.26
N ARG A 547 -28.72 0.36 6.99
CA ARG A 547 -27.35 -0.13 7.10
C ARG A 547 -27.06 -0.52 8.55
N GLY A 548 -26.45 -1.69 8.75
CA GLY A 548 -26.23 -2.30 10.06
C GLY A 548 -25.05 -3.28 10.05
N ALA A 549 -25.08 -4.28 10.94
CA ALA A 549 -23.91 -5.12 11.22
C ALA A 549 -23.49 -6.06 10.06
N CYS A 550 -24.45 -6.67 9.37
CA CYS A 550 -24.25 -7.62 8.28
C CYS A 550 -23.92 -6.98 6.93
N THR A 551 -23.49 -7.79 5.95
CA THR A 551 -23.14 -7.32 4.61
C THR A 551 -24.36 -6.86 3.80
N PHE A 552 -24.12 -6.10 2.72
CA PHE A 552 -25.17 -5.72 1.77
C PHE A 552 -25.73 -6.94 1.03
N VAL A 553 -24.87 -7.91 0.70
CA VAL A 553 -25.25 -9.16 0.05
C VAL A 553 -26.28 -9.93 0.86
N GLU A 554 -26.07 -10.07 2.18
CA GLU A 554 -27.03 -10.73 3.07
C GLU A 554 -28.38 -10.00 3.08
N LYS A 555 -28.37 -8.67 3.27
CA LYS A 555 -29.60 -7.85 3.32
C LYS A 555 -30.43 -7.99 2.05
N ILE A 556 -29.79 -7.91 0.89
CA ILE A 556 -30.45 -7.98 -0.41
C ILE A 556 -30.94 -9.40 -0.68
N THR A 557 -30.15 -10.40 -0.31
CA THR A 557 -30.52 -11.82 -0.41
C THR A 557 -31.77 -12.11 0.43
N LEU A 558 -31.80 -11.71 1.69
CA LEU A 558 -32.95 -11.95 2.57
C LEU A 558 -34.21 -11.24 2.06
N ALA A 559 -34.09 -10.00 1.56
CA ALA A 559 -35.22 -9.30 0.94
C ALA A 559 -35.75 -10.06 -0.29
N GLN A 560 -34.85 -10.53 -1.15
CA GLN A 560 -35.19 -11.32 -2.33
C GLN A 560 -35.88 -12.64 -1.97
N GLU A 561 -35.37 -13.38 -0.99
CA GLU A 561 -35.97 -14.64 -0.54
C GLU A 561 -37.37 -14.43 0.07
N ASN A 562 -37.62 -13.26 0.65
CA ASN A 562 -38.95 -12.82 1.11
C ASN A 562 -39.82 -12.20 0.00
N GLY A 563 -39.38 -12.27 -1.25
CA GLY A 563 -40.16 -11.90 -2.43
C GLY A 563 -40.20 -10.40 -2.75
N ALA A 564 -39.24 -9.61 -2.24
CA ALA A 564 -39.10 -8.21 -2.65
C ALA A 564 -38.89 -8.09 -4.17
N LEU A 565 -39.39 -7.01 -4.78
CA LEU A 565 -39.10 -6.67 -6.18
C LEU A 565 -37.87 -5.76 -6.33
N GLY A 566 -37.43 -5.14 -5.24
CA GLY A 566 -36.22 -4.33 -5.18
C GLY A 566 -35.89 -3.92 -3.74
N VAL A 567 -34.72 -3.32 -3.56
CA VAL A 567 -34.22 -2.90 -2.24
C VAL A 567 -33.78 -1.44 -2.27
N VAL A 568 -34.16 -0.68 -1.24
CA VAL A 568 -33.63 0.64 -0.92
C VAL A 568 -32.91 0.55 0.42
N LEU A 569 -31.59 0.69 0.39
CA LEU A 569 -30.73 0.67 1.55
C LEU A 569 -30.47 2.08 2.08
N VAL A 570 -30.86 2.34 3.32
CA VAL A 570 -30.67 3.61 4.00
C VAL A 570 -29.29 3.63 4.65
N ASN A 571 -28.44 4.58 4.24
CA ASN A 571 -27.16 4.79 4.90
C ASN A 571 -27.37 5.21 6.36
N ASN A 572 -26.43 4.88 7.24
CA ASN A 572 -26.54 5.10 8.68
C ASN A 572 -25.63 6.22 9.21
N SER A 573 -24.95 6.93 8.32
CA SER A 573 -24.04 8.02 8.65
C SER A 573 -24.64 9.34 8.17
N PRO A 574 -24.98 10.27 9.07
CA PRO A 574 -25.48 11.59 8.71
C PRO A 574 -24.46 12.36 7.87
N GLU A 575 -24.95 13.19 6.94
CA GLU A 575 -24.16 13.98 5.99
C GLU A 575 -23.37 13.16 4.94
N ASP A 576 -23.18 11.86 5.18
CA ASP A 576 -22.72 10.94 4.16
C ASP A 576 -23.84 10.67 3.15
N GLY A 577 -23.52 10.86 1.88
CA GLY A 577 -24.41 10.54 0.77
C GLY A 577 -24.78 9.05 0.69
N PRO A 578 -25.43 8.64 -0.41
CA PRO A 578 -25.67 7.22 -0.70
C PRO A 578 -24.38 6.40 -0.63
N VAL A 579 -24.46 5.19 -0.06
CA VAL A 579 -23.31 4.29 0.00
C VAL A 579 -23.25 3.44 -1.26
N ASN A 580 -22.11 3.48 -1.96
CA ASN A 580 -21.79 2.48 -2.95
C ASN A 580 -21.29 1.22 -2.24
N GLY A 581 -21.83 0.06 -2.61
CA GLY A 581 -21.49 -1.21 -1.96
C GLY A 581 -21.50 -2.35 -2.95
N GLY A 582 -20.60 -3.31 -2.72
CA GLY A 582 -20.51 -4.56 -3.46
C GLY A 582 -20.51 -5.77 -2.53
N GLY A 583 -19.73 -6.78 -2.92
CA GLY A 583 -19.58 -8.06 -2.26
C GLY A 583 -19.87 -9.22 -3.22
N GLU A 584 -19.38 -10.41 -2.90
CA GLU A 584 -19.64 -11.60 -3.72
C GLU A 584 -20.96 -12.28 -3.30
N PRO A 585 -21.98 -12.33 -4.19
CA PRO A 585 -23.23 -12.98 -3.87
C PRO A 585 -23.03 -14.49 -3.66
N TYR A 586 -23.35 -15.00 -2.46
CA TYR A 586 -23.34 -16.44 -2.18
C TYR A 586 -24.55 -17.16 -2.81
N ILE A 587 -25.58 -16.41 -3.20
CA ILE A 587 -26.62 -16.80 -4.14
C ILE A 587 -26.78 -15.72 -5.21
N GLU A 588 -27.32 -16.08 -6.37
CA GLU A 588 -27.62 -15.11 -7.44
C GLU A 588 -28.67 -14.08 -6.98
N ILE A 589 -28.29 -12.81 -6.99
CA ILE A 589 -29.20 -11.67 -6.77
C ILE A 589 -29.80 -11.28 -8.12
N THR A 590 -31.14 -11.20 -8.16
CA THR A 590 -31.96 -11.04 -9.37
C THR A 590 -32.92 -9.84 -9.29
N ILE A 591 -32.79 -9.02 -8.25
CA ILE A 591 -33.60 -7.82 -8.02
C ILE A 591 -32.71 -6.58 -7.97
N PRO A 592 -33.18 -5.43 -8.50
CA PRO A 592 -32.45 -4.17 -8.40
C PRO A 592 -32.35 -3.72 -6.94
N ALA A 593 -31.19 -3.20 -6.56
CA ALA A 593 -30.95 -2.62 -5.25
C ALA A 593 -30.25 -1.28 -5.39
N VAL A 594 -30.65 -0.31 -4.57
CA VAL A 594 -30.04 1.02 -4.49
C VAL A 594 -29.78 1.40 -3.04
N SER A 595 -28.86 2.33 -2.82
CA SER A 595 -28.70 3.03 -1.53
C SER A 595 -29.11 4.49 -1.66
N VAL A 596 -29.62 5.07 -0.56
CA VAL A 596 -29.87 6.50 -0.38
C VAL A 596 -29.15 7.03 0.86
N SER A 597 -29.00 8.37 0.95
CA SER A 597 -28.40 9.01 2.13
C SER A 597 -29.22 8.78 3.40
N PHE A 598 -28.60 9.04 4.55
CA PHE A 598 -29.26 8.97 5.85
C PHE A 598 -30.50 9.89 5.90
N GLU A 599 -30.40 11.13 5.45
CA GLU A 599 -31.47 12.13 5.53
C GLU A 599 -32.68 11.75 4.68
N VAL A 600 -32.44 11.27 3.46
CA VAL A 600 -33.50 10.80 2.56
C VAL A 600 -34.18 9.58 3.15
N GLY A 601 -33.39 8.61 3.61
CA GLY A 601 -33.91 7.35 4.15
C GLY A 601 -34.72 7.54 5.42
N GLU A 602 -34.25 8.32 6.38
CA GLU A 602 -34.95 8.57 7.63
C GLU A 602 -36.27 9.34 7.43
N ALA A 603 -36.30 10.31 6.50
CA ALA A 603 -37.55 11.02 6.16
C ALA A 603 -38.62 10.07 5.56
N LEU A 604 -38.20 9.08 4.77
CA LEU A 604 -39.10 8.06 4.23
C LEU A 604 -39.59 7.11 5.33
N ILE A 605 -38.67 6.64 6.17
CA ILE A 605 -38.97 5.74 7.29
C ILE A 605 -40.00 6.36 8.22
N GLU A 606 -39.79 7.62 8.65
CA GLU A 606 -40.74 8.35 9.51
C GLU A 606 -42.13 8.43 8.85
N ARG A 607 -42.17 8.71 7.55
CA ARG A 607 -43.46 8.86 6.86
C ARG A 607 -44.21 7.54 6.69
N MET A 608 -43.49 6.44 6.48
CA MET A 608 -44.06 5.09 6.33
C MET A 608 -44.79 4.59 7.59
N GLU A 609 -44.57 5.20 8.76
CA GLU A 609 -45.34 4.89 9.97
C GLU A 609 -46.81 5.31 9.87
N THR A 610 -47.13 6.29 9.03
CA THR A 610 -48.45 6.94 8.98
C THR A 610 -49.17 6.76 7.65
N GLU A 611 -48.44 6.45 6.58
CA GLU A 611 -49.01 6.34 5.25
C GLU A 611 -48.24 5.35 4.34
N THR A 612 -48.86 4.96 3.23
CA THR A 612 -48.18 4.18 2.18
C THR A 612 -47.46 5.12 1.21
N ILE A 613 -46.19 4.84 0.96
CA ILE A 613 -45.37 5.50 -0.07
C ILE A 613 -45.22 4.52 -1.23
N THR A 614 -45.48 4.98 -2.46
CA THR A 614 -45.25 4.21 -3.69
C THR A 614 -44.00 4.75 -4.38
N ALA A 615 -43.15 3.85 -4.85
CA ALA A 615 -41.88 4.19 -5.47
C ALA A 615 -41.51 3.23 -6.61
N SER A 616 -40.47 3.60 -7.34
CA SER A 616 -39.90 2.85 -8.45
C SER A 616 -38.38 2.89 -8.39
N LEU A 617 -37.76 1.76 -8.70
CA LEU A 617 -36.34 1.68 -9.04
C LEU A 617 -36.19 1.73 -10.55
N ARG A 618 -35.63 2.83 -11.04
CA ARG A 618 -35.53 3.11 -12.47
C ARG A 618 -34.27 3.92 -12.73
N ASP A 619 -33.55 3.60 -13.80
CA ASP A 619 -32.42 4.41 -14.26
C ASP A 619 -32.85 5.28 -15.44
N ASP A 620 -33.08 6.57 -15.16
CA ASP A 620 -33.35 7.60 -16.16
C ASP A 620 -32.09 8.37 -16.59
N GLY A 621 -30.91 7.95 -16.14
CA GLY A 621 -29.64 8.58 -16.48
C GLY A 621 -29.37 8.51 -17.99
N PRO A 622 -28.59 9.45 -18.54
CA PRO A 622 -28.23 9.40 -19.95
C PRO A 622 -27.51 8.07 -20.28
N PRO A 623 -27.71 7.48 -21.48
CA PRO A 623 -27.03 6.24 -21.86
C PRO A 623 -25.49 6.30 -21.80
N SER A 624 -24.91 7.50 -21.82
CA SER A 624 -23.47 7.71 -21.59
C SER A 624 -23.00 7.21 -20.23
N ASP A 625 -23.87 7.19 -19.23
CA ASP A 625 -23.54 6.76 -17.87
C ASP A 625 -23.51 5.23 -17.76
N LEU A 626 -23.98 4.52 -18.78
CA LEU A 626 -23.83 3.06 -18.91
C LEU A 626 -22.49 2.68 -19.57
N ILE A 627 -21.78 3.64 -20.15
CA ILE A 627 -20.49 3.39 -20.78
C ILE A 627 -19.46 3.30 -19.65
N LYS A 628 -18.89 2.10 -19.50
CA LYS A 628 -17.80 1.82 -18.58
C LYS A 628 -16.66 2.84 -18.73
N LYS A 629 -16.15 3.34 -17.60
CA LYS A 629 -14.92 4.14 -17.60
C LYS A 629 -13.71 3.23 -17.71
N ASP A 630 -12.64 3.76 -18.25
CA ASP A 630 -11.41 3.01 -18.50
C ASP A 630 -10.34 3.44 -17.48
N GLY A 631 -9.94 2.54 -16.59
CA GLY A 631 -8.90 2.80 -15.58
C GLY A 631 -7.55 3.13 -16.20
N ASP A 632 -7.29 2.67 -17.43
CA ASP A 632 -6.09 3.01 -18.22
C ASP A 632 -5.99 4.50 -18.59
N LEU A 633 -7.02 5.29 -18.32
CA LEU A 633 -7.07 6.73 -18.58
C LEU A 633 -7.07 7.56 -17.29
N ASP A 634 -7.02 6.92 -16.12
CA ASP A 634 -6.86 7.59 -14.83
C ASP A 634 -5.41 7.43 -14.34
N GLN A 635 -4.67 8.52 -14.45
CA GLN A 635 -3.23 8.54 -14.21
C GLN A 635 -2.90 8.44 -12.73
N GLY A 636 -3.80 8.91 -11.86
CA GLY A 636 -3.68 8.72 -10.42
C GLY A 636 -3.68 7.24 -10.06
N ILE A 637 -4.56 6.45 -10.70
CA ILE A 637 -4.62 4.99 -10.50
C ILE A 637 -3.36 4.31 -11.07
N ILE A 638 -2.92 4.65 -12.29
CA ILE A 638 -1.71 4.04 -12.87
C ILE A 638 -0.47 4.31 -12.01
N ALA A 639 -0.31 5.55 -11.52
CA ALA A 639 0.78 5.91 -10.63
C ALA A 639 0.67 5.23 -9.25
N HIS A 640 -0.54 5.09 -8.73
CA HIS A 640 -0.81 4.33 -7.50
C HIS A 640 -0.35 2.87 -7.63
N GLU A 641 -0.78 2.17 -8.67
CA GLU A 641 -0.38 0.77 -8.89
C GLU A 641 1.14 0.63 -9.03
N TYR A 642 1.80 1.52 -9.78
CA TYR A 642 3.26 1.52 -9.87
C TYR A 642 3.93 1.79 -8.51
N GLY A 643 3.28 2.61 -7.68
CA GLY A 643 3.68 2.92 -6.31
C GLY A 643 3.80 1.71 -5.40
N HIS A 644 2.94 0.70 -5.57
CA HIS A 644 3.09 -0.59 -4.89
C HIS A 644 4.39 -1.29 -5.29
N GLY A 645 4.75 -1.25 -6.58
CA GLY A 645 6.01 -1.77 -7.05
C GLY A 645 7.22 -1.08 -6.43
N ILE A 646 7.21 0.25 -6.37
CA ILE A 646 8.28 1.06 -5.76
C ILE A 646 8.43 0.70 -4.27
N SER A 647 7.35 0.78 -3.50
CA SER A 647 7.38 0.55 -2.06
C SER A 647 7.78 -0.90 -1.72
N THR A 648 7.27 -1.88 -2.48
CA THR A 648 7.61 -3.31 -2.32
C THR A 648 9.10 -3.59 -2.56
N ARG A 649 9.74 -2.91 -3.51
CA ARG A 649 11.18 -3.08 -3.80
C ARG A 649 12.09 -2.34 -2.82
N LEU A 650 11.66 -1.18 -2.33
CA LEU A 650 12.51 -0.33 -1.48
C LEU A 650 12.45 -0.71 0.01
N VAL A 651 11.27 -1.00 0.55
CA VAL A 651 11.12 -1.32 1.99
C VAL A 651 11.76 -2.67 2.29
N GLY A 652 12.79 -2.68 3.15
CA GLY A 652 13.55 -3.89 3.44
C GLY A 652 14.52 -4.34 2.33
N GLY A 653 14.61 -3.56 1.24
CA GLY A 653 15.54 -3.76 0.14
C GLY A 653 15.08 -4.74 -0.93
N ARG A 654 15.63 -4.57 -2.14
CA ARG A 654 15.16 -5.17 -3.40
C ARG A 654 14.96 -6.69 -3.44
N LYS A 655 15.57 -7.45 -2.52
CA LYS A 655 15.43 -8.92 -2.46
C LYS A 655 14.33 -9.40 -1.52
N ASN A 656 13.64 -8.48 -0.85
CA ASN A 656 12.55 -8.79 0.06
C ASN A 656 11.26 -8.10 -0.40
N SER A 657 10.24 -8.87 -0.72
CA SER A 657 8.98 -8.35 -1.22
C SER A 657 7.81 -8.53 -0.26
N THR A 658 8.00 -9.11 0.93
CA THR A 658 6.89 -9.43 1.85
C THR A 658 6.78 -8.43 3.00
N CYS A 659 7.40 -7.25 2.89
CA CYS A 659 7.46 -6.28 3.98
C CYS A 659 6.18 -5.46 4.11
N LEU A 660 5.41 -5.36 3.02
CA LEU A 660 4.15 -4.62 2.90
C LEU A 660 3.03 -5.52 2.35
N LEU A 661 3.27 -6.83 2.26
CA LEU A 661 2.26 -7.79 1.84
C LEU A 661 1.59 -8.35 3.08
N SER A 662 0.26 -8.29 3.12
CA SER A 662 -0.64 -9.01 4.03
C SER A 662 -1.28 -8.20 5.17
N ILE A 663 -2.54 -8.57 5.41
CA ILE A 663 -3.35 -8.48 6.63
C ILE A 663 -2.60 -8.67 7.96
N THR A 664 -1.42 -9.30 7.94
CA THR A 664 -0.60 -9.47 9.12
C THR A 664 0.10 -8.18 9.53
N PHE A 665 0.25 -7.18 8.65
CA PHE A 665 0.80 -5.86 8.99
C PHE A 665 -0.28 -4.80 8.87
N GLU A 666 -1.17 -4.72 9.87
CA GLU A 666 -2.33 -3.82 9.84
C GLU A 666 -1.96 -2.32 9.84
N GLU A 667 -0.75 -1.94 10.26
CA GLU A 667 -0.26 -0.55 10.22
C GLU A 667 0.59 -0.20 8.98
N GLU A 668 0.60 -1.05 7.97
CA GLU A 668 1.45 -0.84 6.80
C GLU A 668 1.04 0.42 5.99
N MET A 669 2.02 1.02 5.29
CA MET A 669 1.91 2.35 4.68
C MET A 669 1.90 2.34 3.14
N GLY A 670 1.95 1.14 2.53
CA GLY A 670 2.00 0.85 1.10
C GLY A 670 0.98 1.63 0.29
N GLU A 671 -0.30 1.46 0.62
CA GLU A 671 -1.43 2.18 0.03
C GLU A 671 -1.26 3.71 0.08
N GLY A 672 -0.71 4.22 1.18
CA GLY A 672 -0.51 5.66 1.37
C GLY A 672 0.62 6.24 0.54
N TRP A 673 1.72 5.49 0.38
CA TRP A 673 2.78 5.91 -0.55
C TRP A 673 2.30 5.87 -1.99
N SER A 674 1.51 4.86 -2.37
CA SER A 674 0.91 4.76 -3.70
C SER A 674 0.02 5.95 -4.02
N ASP A 675 -0.88 6.35 -3.11
CA ASP A 675 -1.68 7.57 -3.27
C ASP A 675 -0.82 8.83 -3.36
N PHE A 676 0.22 8.94 -2.52
CA PHE A 676 1.16 10.08 -2.57
C PHE A 676 1.88 10.20 -3.92
N PHE A 677 2.30 9.09 -4.54
CA PHE A 677 2.92 9.11 -5.86
C PHE A 677 1.94 9.56 -6.96
N GLY A 678 0.69 9.13 -6.87
CA GLY A 678 -0.39 9.62 -7.74
C GLY A 678 -0.60 11.13 -7.58
N LEU A 679 -0.71 11.61 -6.34
CA LEU A 679 -0.86 13.04 -6.03
C LEU A 679 0.34 13.86 -6.55
N PHE A 680 1.57 13.41 -6.30
CA PHE A 680 2.80 14.10 -6.71
C PHE A 680 2.91 14.24 -8.23
N THR A 681 2.69 13.16 -8.99
CA THR A 681 2.87 13.15 -10.46
C THR A 681 1.74 13.87 -11.22
N THR A 682 0.62 14.11 -10.54
CA THR A 682 -0.53 14.84 -11.09
C THR A 682 -0.67 16.26 -10.55
N ALA A 683 0.19 16.69 -9.62
CA ALA A 683 0.22 18.05 -9.11
C ALA A 683 0.66 19.05 -10.20
N ARG A 684 0.08 20.26 -10.16
CA ARG A 684 0.33 21.33 -11.11
C ARG A 684 0.84 22.56 -10.39
N SER A 685 1.59 23.39 -11.10
CA SER A 685 2.07 24.68 -10.55
C SER A 685 0.96 25.70 -10.27
N THR A 686 -0.27 25.42 -10.70
CA THR A 686 -1.45 26.25 -10.41
C THR A 686 -2.19 25.81 -9.16
N ASP A 687 -1.88 24.63 -8.64
CA ASP A 687 -2.51 24.11 -7.44
C ASP A 687 -1.99 24.89 -6.21
N VAL A 688 -2.82 25.02 -5.19
CA VAL A 688 -2.49 25.71 -3.93
C VAL A 688 -2.86 24.85 -2.73
N GLU A 689 -2.30 25.15 -1.55
CA GLU A 689 -2.54 24.40 -0.31
C GLU A 689 -4.04 24.19 -0.01
N ALA A 690 -4.86 25.21 -0.27
CA ALA A 690 -6.30 25.17 -0.01
C ALA A 690 -7.07 24.23 -0.97
N ASP A 691 -6.45 23.78 -2.06
CA ASP A 691 -7.06 22.80 -2.95
C ASP A 691 -7.15 21.44 -2.26
N TYR A 692 -8.24 20.74 -2.53
CA TYR A 692 -8.50 19.40 -1.99
C TYR A 692 -8.66 18.40 -3.12
N ARG A 693 -8.21 17.16 -2.92
CA ARG A 693 -8.16 16.15 -3.98
C ARG A 693 -8.73 14.80 -3.57
N GLY A 694 -9.67 14.28 -4.36
CA GLY A 694 -10.08 12.88 -4.30
C GLY A 694 -9.18 12.00 -5.19
N ILE A 695 -9.26 10.68 -5.02
CA ILE A 695 -8.60 9.68 -5.88
C ILE A 695 -9.66 8.99 -6.73
N GLY A 696 -9.39 8.75 -8.01
CA GLY A 696 -10.29 7.99 -8.89
C GLY A 696 -11.62 8.69 -9.17
N THR A 697 -11.67 10.03 -9.13
CA THR A 697 -12.91 10.79 -9.38
C THR A 697 -13.49 10.52 -10.77
N TYR A 698 -12.64 10.32 -11.79
CA TYR A 698 -13.07 10.04 -13.15
C TYR A 698 -13.77 8.69 -13.28
N VAL A 699 -13.20 7.64 -12.70
CA VAL A 699 -13.79 6.30 -12.73
C VAL A 699 -15.05 6.18 -11.86
N GLN A 700 -15.20 7.09 -10.89
CA GLN A 700 -16.41 7.26 -10.07
C GLN A 700 -17.47 8.19 -10.69
N PHE A 701 -17.24 8.72 -11.90
CA PHE A 701 -18.14 9.66 -12.58
C PHE A 701 -18.37 10.97 -11.80
N GLN A 702 -17.38 11.38 -11.00
CA GLN A 702 -17.44 12.60 -10.20
C GLN A 702 -16.70 13.75 -10.89
N GLY A 703 -17.00 14.99 -10.49
CA GLY A 703 -16.20 16.15 -10.87
C GLY A 703 -14.76 16.05 -10.34
N THR A 704 -13.87 16.93 -10.81
CA THR A 704 -12.45 16.95 -10.41
C THR A 704 -12.24 17.14 -8.91
N ASP A 705 -13.23 17.71 -8.22
CA ASP A 705 -13.22 18.03 -6.78
C ASP A 705 -14.05 17.05 -5.94
N GLY A 706 -14.50 15.95 -6.58
CA GLY A 706 -15.24 14.86 -5.95
C GLY A 706 -14.47 14.14 -4.85
N LEU A 707 -15.20 13.38 -4.02
CA LEU A 707 -14.63 12.59 -2.94
C LEU A 707 -13.66 11.51 -3.45
N GLY A 708 -13.99 10.91 -4.58
CA GLY A 708 -13.30 9.74 -5.09
C GLY A 708 -13.62 8.49 -4.28
N ILE A 709 -12.60 7.64 -4.10
CA ILE A 709 -12.70 6.32 -3.46
C ILE A 709 -12.16 6.26 -2.02
N ARG A 710 -11.63 7.38 -1.48
CA ARG A 710 -11.03 7.44 -0.15
C ARG A 710 -12.03 8.01 0.89
N PRO A 711 -11.82 7.80 2.20
CA PRO A 711 -12.74 8.26 3.25
C PRO A 711 -12.97 9.77 3.26
N ALA A 712 -11.95 10.56 2.94
CA ALA A 712 -12.08 12.00 2.70
C ALA A 712 -11.16 12.44 1.56
N ARG A 713 -11.31 13.69 1.13
CA ARG A 713 -10.41 14.32 0.15
C ARG A 713 -9.10 14.68 0.85
N TYR A 714 -7.96 14.52 0.18
CA TYR A 714 -6.68 14.99 0.70
C TYR A 714 -6.68 16.51 0.78
N SER A 715 -6.47 17.04 1.99
CA SER A 715 -6.46 18.47 2.29
C SER A 715 -5.74 18.72 3.60
N THR A 716 -5.06 19.88 3.71
CA THR A 716 -4.48 20.36 4.97
C THR A 716 -5.54 20.95 5.91
N ASP A 717 -6.75 21.24 5.40
CA ASP A 717 -7.87 21.74 6.19
C ASP A 717 -8.57 20.60 6.95
N PHE A 718 -8.50 20.65 8.28
CA PHE A 718 -9.15 19.69 9.17
C PHE A 718 -10.68 19.71 9.08
N ALA A 719 -11.30 20.76 8.54
CA ALA A 719 -12.74 20.75 8.24
C ALA A 719 -13.09 19.86 7.05
N ILE A 720 -12.12 19.56 6.18
CA ILE A 720 -12.27 18.69 5.00
C ILE A 720 -11.74 17.28 5.30
N ASN A 721 -10.62 17.19 6.01
CA ASN A 721 -9.99 15.92 6.37
C ASN A 721 -9.40 16.02 7.78
N ASP A 722 -10.15 15.50 8.77
CA ASP A 722 -9.81 15.50 10.19
C ASP A 722 -9.09 14.22 10.64
N TYR A 723 -8.70 13.34 9.71
CA TYR A 723 -8.13 12.04 10.07
C TYR A 723 -6.72 12.20 10.67
N THR A 724 -6.45 11.45 11.75
CA THR A 724 -5.19 11.43 12.50
C THR A 724 -4.84 9.99 12.87
N TYR A 725 -3.64 9.80 13.42
CA TYR A 725 -3.15 8.51 13.92
C TYR A 725 -4.02 7.91 15.04
N GLU A 726 -4.80 8.74 15.76
CA GLU A 726 -5.71 8.25 16.81
C GLU A 726 -6.89 7.46 16.24
N HIS A 727 -7.26 7.71 14.98
CA HIS A 727 -8.44 7.12 14.36
C HIS A 727 -8.16 5.74 13.72
N LEU A 728 -6.92 5.26 13.61
CA LEU A 728 -6.66 3.94 12.96
C LEU A 728 -7.53 2.77 13.49
N PRO A 729 -7.94 2.71 14.78
CA PRO A 729 -8.84 1.67 15.28
C PRO A 729 -10.27 1.76 14.71
N GLU A 730 -10.69 2.92 14.23
CA GLU A 730 -12.08 3.27 13.93
C GLU A 730 -12.52 2.81 12.51
N ALA A 731 -12.73 1.50 12.35
CA ALA A 731 -13.19 0.90 11.07
C ALA A 731 -14.49 1.53 10.54
N GLU A 732 -15.37 1.98 11.44
CA GLU A 732 -16.62 2.65 11.15
C GLU A 732 -16.44 3.96 10.36
N ARG A 733 -15.28 4.62 10.48
CA ARG A 733 -14.90 5.81 9.69
C ARG A 733 -14.40 5.48 8.29
N GLY A 734 -14.54 4.23 7.85
CA GLY A 734 -14.04 3.76 6.57
C GLY A 734 -12.54 3.48 6.54
N LEU A 735 -11.89 3.41 7.72
CA LEU A 735 -10.47 3.09 7.83
C LEU A 735 -10.28 1.58 7.78
N THR A 736 -10.37 0.98 6.61
CA THR A 736 -10.21 -0.47 6.41
C THR A 736 -8.76 -0.80 6.12
N VAL A 737 -8.26 -1.95 6.60
CA VAL A 737 -6.91 -2.41 6.23
C VAL A 737 -6.95 -3.00 4.81
N PRO A 738 -6.02 -2.65 3.91
CA PRO A 738 -4.96 -1.65 4.07
C PRO A 738 -5.35 -0.22 3.65
N HIS A 739 -6.32 -0.05 2.75
CA HIS A 739 -6.60 1.23 2.04
C HIS A 739 -6.86 2.43 2.95
N GLY A 740 -7.65 2.24 4.00
CA GLY A 740 -7.97 3.28 4.97
C GLY A 740 -6.77 3.68 5.82
N ILE A 741 -5.91 2.71 6.18
CA ILE A 741 -4.67 2.98 6.91
C ILE A 741 -3.71 3.77 6.02
N GLY A 742 -3.52 3.33 4.77
CA GLY A 742 -2.76 4.08 3.77
C GLY A 742 -3.28 5.49 3.55
N PHE A 743 -4.60 5.69 3.52
CA PHE A 743 -5.21 7.02 3.39
C PHE A 743 -4.76 7.99 4.50
N VAL A 744 -4.68 7.54 5.76
CA VAL A 744 -4.18 8.40 6.86
C VAL A 744 -2.70 8.72 6.65
N TRP A 745 -1.89 7.74 6.22
CA TRP A 745 -0.48 7.97 5.92
C TRP A 745 -0.27 8.99 4.79
N ALA A 746 -1.00 8.83 3.67
CA ALA A 746 -0.97 9.76 2.55
C ALA A 746 -1.42 11.18 2.96
N THR A 747 -2.38 11.29 3.88
CA THR A 747 -2.82 12.58 4.43
C THR A 747 -1.66 13.30 5.15
N ILE A 748 -0.85 12.58 5.92
CA ILE A 748 0.35 13.15 6.59
C ILE A 748 1.40 13.58 5.57
N LEU A 749 1.65 12.75 4.54
CA LEU A 749 2.61 13.11 3.49
C LEU A 749 2.14 14.29 2.65
N TRP A 750 0.83 14.43 2.43
CA TRP A 750 0.24 15.57 1.71
C TRP A 750 0.34 16.87 2.52
N ASP A 751 0.13 16.79 3.84
CA ASP A 751 0.43 17.89 4.75
C ASP A 751 1.92 18.30 4.67
N MET A 752 2.83 17.33 4.65
CA MET A 752 4.28 17.59 4.54
C MET A 752 4.64 18.21 3.19
N TYR A 753 4.02 17.72 2.11
CA TYR A 753 4.20 18.23 0.76
C TYR A 753 3.90 19.73 0.69
N TRP A 754 2.74 20.16 1.19
CA TRP A 754 2.35 21.57 1.13
C TRP A 754 3.20 22.46 2.01
N GLU A 755 3.53 22.03 3.24
CA GLU A 755 4.40 22.82 4.13
C GLU A 755 5.81 22.98 3.55
N MET A 756 6.32 21.96 2.86
CA MET A 756 7.58 22.05 2.12
C MET A 756 7.46 22.98 0.90
N VAL A 757 6.36 22.89 0.15
CA VAL A 757 6.09 23.79 -1.00
C VAL A 757 5.95 25.24 -0.54
N ASP A 758 5.32 25.51 0.59
CA ASP A 758 5.23 26.86 1.14
C ASP A 758 6.59 27.42 1.53
N LYS A 759 7.46 26.57 2.08
CA LYS A 759 8.82 26.96 2.49
C LYS A 759 9.78 27.13 1.31
N TYR A 760 9.73 26.25 0.32
CA TYR A 760 10.74 26.15 -0.74
C TYR A 760 10.22 26.45 -2.15
N GLY A 761 8.93 26.69 -2.30
CA GLY A 761 8.24 26.86 -3.59
C GLY A 761 7.94 25.53 -4.28
N PHE A 762 7.03 25.56 -5.25
CA PHE A 762 6.78 24.46 -6.18
C PHE A 762 7.71 24.59 -7.40
N ASP A 763 8.34 23.49 -7.80
CA ASP A 763 9.11 23.38 -9.04
C ASP A 763 8.35 22.53 -10.07
N GLN A 764 8.22 23.05 -11.29
CA GLN A 764 7.53 22.35 -12.38
C GLN A 764 8.32 21.15 -12.91
N ASP A 765 9.64 21.13 -12.70
CA ASP A 765 10.45 19.98 -13.07
C ASP A 765 10.31 18.87 -12.01
N LEU A 766 9.44 17.91 -12.27
CA LEU A 766 9.21 16.77 -11.36
C LEU A 766 10.36 15.76 -11.32
N TYR A 767 11.34 15.83 -12.24
CA TYR A 767 12.47 14.89 -12.28
C TYR A 767 13.62 15.36 -11.39
N TYR A 768 14.17 16.54 -11.68
CA TYR A 768 15.40 17.05 -11.07
C TYR A 768 15.23 18.47 -10.50
N GLY A 769 13.98 18.90 -10.30
CA GLY A 769 13.66 20.15 -9.64
C GLY A 769 14.14 20.20 -8.20
N THR A 770 14.12 21.39 -7.63
CA THR A 770 14.66 21.66 -6.26
C THR A 770 13.63 22.26 -5.31
N GLY A 771 12.37 22.32 -5.73
CA GLY A 771 11.26 22.84 -4.92
C GLY A 771 10.88 21.91 -3.78
N GLY A 772 9.99 22.40 -2.92
CA GLY A 772 9.46 21.65 -1.78
C GLY A 772 8.76 20.35 -2.19
N ASN A 773 8.12 20.32 -3.35
CA ASN A 773 7.56 19.12 -3.94
C ASN A 773 8.64 18.06 -4.23
N ASN A 774 9.76 18.44 -4.85
CA ASN A 774 10.87 17.53 -5.12
C ASN A 774 11.56 17.07 -3.84
N MET A 775 11.77 17.98 -2.88
CA MET A 775 12.36 17.64 -1.59
C MET A 775 11.49 16.63 -0.82
N THR A 776 10.17 16.82 -0.83
CA THR A 776 9.22 15.87 -0.23
C THR A 776 9.30 14.51 -0.90
N MET A 777 9.27 14.46 -2.23
CA MET A 777 9.43 13.21 -2.98
C MET A 777 10.75 12.51 -2.66
N GLN A 778 11.86 13.26 -2.60
CA GLN A 778 13.17 12.70 -2.27
C GLN A 778 13.23 12.12 -0.86
N LEU A 779 12.65 12.83 0.12
CA LEU A 779 12.57 12.37 1.51
C LEU A 779 11.70 11.11 1.66
N VAL A 780 10.59 11.03 0.92
CA VAL A 780 9.74 9.83 0.89
C VAL A 780 10.50 8.64 0.28
N MET A 781 11.19 8.84 -0.85
CA MET A 781 11.94 7.79 -1.53
C MET A 781 13.13 7.27 -0.71
N ASP A 782 13.88 8.16 -0.06
CA ASP A 782 14.98 7.75 0.83
C ASP A 782 14.45 7.23 2.18
N GLY A 783 13.29 7.70 2.64
CA GLY A 783 12.57 7.15 3.79
C GLY A 783 12.18 5.68 3.57
N LEU A 784 11.58 5.36 2.42
CA LEU A 784 11.26 3.97 2.02
C LEU A 784 12.48 3.05 2.11
N LYS A 785 13.65 3.52 1.63
CA LYS A 785 14.91 2.77 1.69
C LYS A 785 15.38 2.53 3.13
N LEU A 786 15.06 3.43 4.07
CA LEU A 786 15.50 3.37 5.46
C LEU A 786 14.52 2.62 6.39
N SER A 787 13.30 2.33 5.93
CA SER A 787 12.31 1.54 6.68
C SER A 787 12.79 0.11 6.91
N THR A 788 12.46 -0.46 8.08
CA THR A 788 12.90 -1.81 8.46
C THR A 788 11.78 -2.84 8.33
N CYS A 789 12.02 -3.86 7.50
CA CYS A 789 11.04 -4.94 7.29
C CYS A 789 10.72 -5.69 8.60
N GLY A 790 9.43 -5.92 8.86
CA GLY A 790 8.96 -6.58 10.08
C GLY A 790 8.70 -5.65 11.28
N ASN A 791 8.89 -4.34 11.10
CA ASN A 791 8.44 -3.30 12.03
C ASN A 791 7.95 -2.07 11.25
N VAL A 792 7.10 -2.31 10.26
CA VAL A 792 6.55 -1.24 9.41
C VAL A 792 5.37 -0.56 10.10
N GLY A 793 5.34 0.76 10.08
CA GLY A 793 4.18 1.59 10.45
C GLY A 793 4.59 3.04 10.73
N PHE A 794 3.66 3.84 11.24
CA PHE A 794 3.73 5.30 11.06
C PHE A 794 4.92 5.95 11.79
N VAL A 795 5.26 5.45 12.97
CA VAL A 795 6.41 5.95 13.74
C VAL A 795 7.73 5.57 13.07
N ASP A 796 7.87 4.32 12.57
CA ASP A 796 9.05 3.90 11.80
C ASP A 796 9.18 4.73 10.51
N GLY A 797 8.07 4.95 9.79
CA GLY A 797 8.03 5.76 8.57
C GLY A 797 8.46 7.21 8.81
N ARG A 798 7.95 7.85 9.87
CA ARG A 798 8.39 9.20 10.27
C ARG A 798 9.89 9.24 10.57
N ASP A 799 10.37 8.29 11.38
CA ASP A 799 11.76 8.26 11.81
C ASP A 799 12.72 7.90 10.67
N ALA A 800 12.23 7.20 9.64
CA ALA A 800 12.94 6.96 8.39
C ALA A 800 13.04 8.25 7.55
N ILE A 801 11.96 9.02 7.41
CA ILE A 801 11.95 10.32 6.72
C ILE A 801 12.86 11.34 7.42
N LEU A 802 12.83 11.41 8.76
CA LEU A 802 13.74 12.26 9.53
C LEU A 802 15.21 11.84 9.36
N ALA A 803 15.47 10.52 9.31
CA ALA A 803 16.82 10.02 9.05
C ALA A 803 17.28 10.33 7.62
N ALA A 804 16.39 10.33 6.64
CA ALA A 804 16.68 10.80 5.30
C ALA A 804 17.05 12.29 5.33
N ASP A 805 16.23 13.16 5.94
CA ASP A 805 16.53 14.61 6.05
C ASP A 805 17.89 14.87 6.72
N ALA A 806 18.20 14.14 7.80
CA ALA A 806 19.50 14.22 8.45
C ALA A 806 20.67 13.83 7.52
N ALA A 807 20.48 12.81 6.68
CA ALA A 807 21.51 12.31 5.78
C ALA A 807 21.72 13.18 4.54
N ILE A 808 20.64 13.63 3.90
CA ILE A 808 20.71 14.31 2.59
C ILE A 808 20.59 15.84 2.68
N TYR A 809 19.96 16.37 3.72
CA TYR A 809 19.80 17.83 3.94
C TYR A 809 20.39 18.31 5.27
N GLY A 810 21.09 17.44 6.01
CA GLY A 810 21.73 17.81 7.28
C GLY A 810 20.75 18.16 8.40
N GLY A 811 19.49 17.70 8.31
CA GLY A 811 18.46 17.96 9.32
C GLY A 811 17.76 19.32 9.18
N ALA A 812 17.93 20.00 8.04
CA ALA A 812 17.39 21.35 7.81
C ALA A 812 15.86 21.44 7.87
N ASN A 813 15.16 20.31 7.74
CA ASN A 813 13.70 20.25 7.73
C ASN A 813 13.12 19.52 8.94
N GLU A 814 13.95 19.07 9.88
CA GLU A 814 13.52 18.28 11.04
C GLU A 814 12.33 18.92 11.78
N CYS A 815 12.38 20.22 12.09
CA CYS A 815 11.28 20.88 12.78
C CYS A 815 9.97 20.92 11.98
N LEU A 816 10.05 21.14 10.66
CA LEU A 816 8.88 21.14 9.78
C LEU A 816 8.25 19.75 9.75
N ILE A 817 9.06 18.72 9.49
CA ILE A 817 8.62 17.32 9.44
C ILE A 817 7.99 16.92 10.77
N ARG A 818 8.66 17.18 11.91
CA ARG A 818 8.10 16.87 13.23
C ARG A 818 6.79 17.59 13.51
N THR A 819 6.67 18.86 13.11
CA THR A 819 5.45 19.64 13.32
C THR A 819 4.27 19.05 12.55
N VAL A 820 4.49 18.70 11.28
CA VAL A 820 3.47 18.06 10.43
C VAL A 820 3.02 16.73 10.98
N PHE A 821 3.97 15.84 11.30
CA PHE A 821 3.65 14.52 11.81
C PHE A 821 2.95 14.59 13.18
N ALA A 822 3.39 15.49 14.06
CA ALA A 822 2.73 15.73 15.34
C ALA A 822 1.32 16.28 15.17
N ARG A 823 1.06 17.17 14.19
CA ARG A 823 -0.29 17.68 13.90
C ARG A 823 -1.30 16.57 13.60
N ARG A 824 -0.84 15.45 13.04
CA ARG A 824 -1.64 14.27 12.70
C ARG A 824 -1.47 13.10 13.68
N GLY A 825 -0.93 13.35 14.89
CA GLY A 825 -0.85 12.35 15.96
C GLY A 825 0.37 11.43 15.94
N VAL A 826 1.33 11.64 15.04
CA VAL A 826 2.60 10.88 14.95
C VAL A 826 3.76 11.71 15.52
N GLY A 827 3.52 12.38 16.66
CA GLY A 827 4.48 13.23 17.36
C GLY A 827 5.61 12.47 18.05
N TYR A 828 6.59 13.19 18.59
CA TYR A 828 7.85 12.66 19.12
C TYR A 828 7.68 11.48 20.09
N LEU A 829 6.61 11.47 20.90
CA LEU A 829 6.33 10.42 21.88
C LEU A 829 5.32 9.38 21.39
N ALA A 830 4.85 9.47 20.16
CA ALA A 830 3.93 8.51 19.56
C ALA A 830 4.57 7.11 19.63
N GLN A 831 3.74 6.12 19.93
CA GLN A 831 4.15 4.73 20.00
C GLN A 831 3.36 3.94 18.98
N GLN A 832 4.07 3.15 18.20
CA GLN A 832 3.44 2.36 17.16
C GLN A 832 2.72 1.13 17.69
N GLY A 833 3.24 0.53 18.76
CA GLY A 833 2.79 -0.81 19.15
C GLY A 833 3.35 -1.87 18.19
N SER A 834 2.52 -2.85 17.84
CA SER A 834 2.85 -3.92 16.91
C SER A 834 2.53 -3.51 15.49
N SER A 835 3.43 -3.73 14.53
CA SER A 835 3.08 -3.59 13.11
C SER A 835 1.91 -4.48 12.68
N GLU A 836 1.63 -5.54 13.45
CA GLU A 836 0.54 -6.49 13.22
C GLU A 836 -0.81 -6.09 13.85
N SER A 837 -0.91 -4.89 14.45
CA SER A 837 -2.16 -4.40 15.03
C SER A 837 -2.30 -2.91 14.82
N ARG A 838 -3.46 -2.48 14.31
CA ARG A 838 -3.84 -1.06 14.20
C ARG A 838 -4.54 -0.50 15.45
N GLU A 839 -4.54 -1.26 16.54
CA GLU A 839 -5.36 -1.03 17.74
C GLU A 839 -4.52 -0.74 19.00
N ASP A 840 -3.19 -0.90 18.93
CA ASP A 840 -2.29 -0.80 20.08
C ASP A 840 -1.33 0.40 20.06
N GLN A 841 -1.47 1.27 19.06
CA GLN A 841 -0.77 2.52 18.95
C GLN A 841 -1.21 3.56 19.98
N VAL A 842 -0.30 4.48 20.29
CA VAL A 842 -0.54 5.63 21.17
C VAL A 842 -0.20 6.90 20.42
N PRO A 843 -1.20 7.75 20.08
CA PRO A 843 -0.95 9.00 19.39
C PRO A 843 -0.25 10.01 20.30
N ASP A 844 0.51 10.90 19.68
CA ASP A 844 1.15 12.04 20.33
C ASP A 844 1.14 13.25 19.41
N PHE A 845 0.87 14.41 19.98
CA PHE A 845 0.83 15.68 19.23
C PHE A 845 1.99 16.61 19.63
N PHE A 846 2.97 16.10 20.38
CA PHE A 846 4.14 16.84 20.79
C PHE A 846 5.24 16.80 19.72
N VAL A 847 5.75 17.97 19.33
CA VAL A 847 6.79 18.09 18.29
C VAL A 847 8.16 17.59 18.78
N GLY A 848 8.47 17.79 20.08
CA GLY A 848 9.76 17.45 20.69
C GLY A 848 10.87 18.48 20.42
N ASP A 849 11.50 19.00 21.47
CA ASP A 849 12.71 19.85 21.34
C ASP A 849 13.95 19.01 21.04
N VAL A 850 14.60 19.26 19.91
CA VAL A 850 15.93 18.71 19.57
C VAL A 850 16.97 19.28 20.55
N GLY A 851 17.94 18.47 21.00
CA GLY A 851 19.03 18.98 21.84
C GLY A 851 19.77 20.17 21.21
N VAL A 852 20.32 21.07 22.05
CA VAL A 852 21.21 22.28 21.88
C VAL A 852 21.24 23.09 20.55
N VAL A 853 20.93 22.57 19.37
CA VAL A 853 21.21 23.18 18.06
C VAL A 853 19.95 23.68 17.33
N VAL A 854 18.77 23.09 17.54
CA VAL A 854 17.55 23.53 16.85
C VAL A 854 16.37 23.60 17.83
N ASP A 855 15.98 24.82 18.19
CA ASP A 855 14.75 25.10 18.91
C ASP A 855 13.61 25.17 17.88
N CYS A 856 12.72 24.17 17.88
CA CYS A 856 11.60 24.13 16.94
C CYS A 856 10.48 25.11 17.33
N GLU A 857 10.61 25.85 18.45
CA GLU A 857 9.58 26.79 18.93
C GLU A 857 9.48 28.12 18.13
N GLU A 858 10.30 28.38 17.11
CA GLU A 858 10.11 29.59 16.29
C GLU A 858 8.82 29.57 15.44
N SER A 859 8.11 28.43 15.34
CA SER A 859 6.84 28.32 14.62
C SER A 859 5.58 28.45 15.49
N GLN A 860 5.69 28.64 16.82
CA GLN A 860 4.53 28.73 17.71
C GLN A 860 4.40 30.11 18.36
N LEU A 861 3.72 31.04 17.67
CA LEU A 861 3.12 32.23 18.29
C LEU A 861 1.87 31.86 19.13
N SER A 862 1.99 30.87 20.02
CA SER A 862 0.97 30.58 21.03
C SER A 862 1.35 31.22 22.36
N ILE A 863 0.44 32.00 22.93
CA ILE A 863 0.64 32.87 24.11
C ILE A 863 0.50 32.12 25.45
N ASP A 864 0.42 30.78 25.46
CA ASP A 864 0.29 30.04 26.74
C ASP A 864 1.63 29.55 27.30
N ASP A 865 2.18 30.48 28.07
CA ASP A 865 3.43 30.52 28.83
C ASP A 865 3.60 29.36 29.86
N LYS A 866 4.79 28.74 29.82
CA LYS A 866 5.56 28.21 30.97
C LYS A 866 4.90 27.16 31.90
N ASN A 867 4.90 25.90 31.46
CA ASN A 867 5.35 24.78 32.31
C ASN A 867 5.71 23.56 31.44
N ARG A 868 6.90 23.61 30.83
CA ARG A 868 7.49 22.52 30.05
C ARG A 868 7.72 21.30 30.95
N THR A 869 6.96 20.23 30.76
CA THR A 869 7.15 18.99 31.54
C THR A 869 8.18 18.12 30.81
N ILE A 870 9.45 18.21 31.22
CA ILE A 870 10.58 17.43 30.65
C ILE A 870 10.49 15.93 31.01
N PHE A 871 9.59 15.60 31.94
CA PHE A 871 9.38 14.27 32.53
C PHE A 871 7.92 13.88 32.43
N ILE A 872 7.63 12.65 32.02
CA ILE A 872 6.27 12.09 32.06
C ILE A 872 6.26 10.88 32.99
N MET A 873 5.27 10.86 33.88
CA MET A 873 5.03 9.80 34.84
C MET A 873 3.87 8.92 34.39
N TYR A 874 4.13 7.64 34.16
CA TYR A 874 3.15 6.66 33.67
C TYR A 874 3.35 5.27 34.30
N PRO A 875 2.31 4.42 34.42
CA PRO A 875 0.91 4.77 34.25
C PRO A 875 0.47 5.81 35.29
N ASN A 876 -0.56 6.60 34.97
CA ASN A 876 -1.14 7.58 35.88
C ASN A 876 -2.63 7.75 35.52
N PRO A 877 -3.56 7.10 36.24
CA PRO A 877 -3.40 6.48 37.56
C PRO A 877 -2.52 5.21 37.60
N ALA A 878 -1.94 4.90 38.76
CA ALA A 878 -1.05 3.76 38.99
C ALA A 878 -1.39 2.95 40.24
N ASP A 879 -1.03 1.66 40.24
CA ASP A 879 -1.30 0.73 41.34
C ASP A 879 -0.08 0.44 42.21
N THR A 880 1.07 0.10 41.65
CA THR A 880 2.26 -0.30 42.43
C THR A 880 3.48 0.53 42.11
N GLU A 881 3.57 1.06 40.89
CA GLU A 881 4.77 1.71 40.37
C GLU A 881 4.41 2.81 39.38
N VAL A 882 5.28 3.80 39.29
CA VAL A 882 5.23 4.88 38.32
C VAL A 882 6.60 4.97 37.65
N TYR A 883 6.61 4.92 36.33
CA TYR A 883 7.77 5.13 35.51
C TYR A 883 7.92 6.60 35.13
N ILE A 884 9.13 7.13 35.25
CA ILE A 884 9.51 8.45 34.76
C ILE A 884 10.22 8.24 33.43
N ARG A 885 9.59 8.66 32.32
CA ARG A 885 10.27 8.84 31.03
C ARG A 885 10.79 10.26 30.94
N ASN A 886 12.01 10.41 30.47
CA ASN A 886 12.67 11.69 30.33
C ASN A 886 13.00 11.94 28.85
N SER A 887 12.81 13.18 28.40
CA SER A 887 13.16 13.60 27.03
C SER A 887 14.68 13.69 26.79
N ARG A 888 15.52 13.63 27.84
CA ARG A 888 17.01 13.67 27.75
C ARG A 888 17.66 12.78 28.80
N ASN A 889 18.92 12.36 28.62
CA ASN A 889 19.69 11.74 29.72
C ASN A 889 20.18 12.82 30.69
N ILE A 890 19.51 12.99 31.84
CA ILE A 890 19.76 14.09 32.80
C ILE A 890 20.68 13.65 33.95
N GLY A 891 21.11 12.39 33.98
CA GLY A 891 21.99 11.87 35.03
C GLY A 891 21.22 11.62 36.33
N SER A 892 21.84 11.88 37.49
CA SER A 892 21.19 11.61 38.76
C SER A 892 20.22 12.72 39.17
N ALA A 893 19.12 12.35 39.81
CA ALA A 893 18.19 13.29 40.44
C ALA A 893 17.74 12.79 41.81
N VAL A 894 17.25 13.73 42.61
CA VAL A 894 16.57 13.46 43.88
C VAL A 894 15.08 13.67 43.66
N TYR A 895 14.27 12.63 43.85
CA TYR A 895 12.83 12.80 43.87
C TYR A 895 12.29 12.91 45.29
N LYS A 896 11.12 13.55 45.41
CA LYS A 896 10.30 13.60 46.61
C LYS A 896 8.87 13.24 46.26
N ILE A 897 8.23 12.39 47.06
CA ILE A 897 6.78 12.19 46.99
C ILE A 897 6.14 13.06 48.07
N ILE A 898 5.18 13.88 47.68
CA ILE A 898 4.52 14.87 48.54
C ILE A 898 3.02 14.59 48.51
N ASP A 899 2.37 14.53 49.67
CA ASP A 899 0.91 14.44 49.74
C ASP A 899 0.24 15.79 49.41
N ILE A 900 -1.09 15.77 49.24
CA ILE A 900 -1.88 16.98 48.96
C ILE A 900 -1.80 18.06 50.06
N ASN A 901 -1.35 17.71 51.27
CA ASN A 901 -1.17 18.65 52.37
C ASN A 901 0.25 19.25 52.40
N GLY A 902 1.09 18.94 51.41
CA GLY A 902 2.46 19.41 51.30
C GLY A 902 3.45 18.65 52.18
N ARG A 903 3.05 17.51 52.79
CA ARG A 903 3.96 16.68 53.59
C ARG A 903 4.79 15.81 52.65
N VAL A 904 6.11 15.90 52.78
CA VAL A 904 7.04 14.98 52.11
C VAL A 904 6.94 13.61 52.76
N LEU A 905 6.53 12.62 51.97
CA LEU A 905 6.39 11.22 52.40
C LEU A 905 7.66 10.42 52.14
N GLU A 906 8.33 10.71 51.02
CA GLU A 906 9.53 10.01 50.60
C GLU A 906 10.52 10.98 49.95
N THR A 907 11.82 10.69 50.09
CA THR A 907 12.89 11.36 49.35
C THR A 907 13.97 10.35 49.02
N ASN A 908 14.26 10.15 47.74
CA ASN A 908 15.23 9.16 47.29
C ASN A 908 15.99 9.67 46.06
N GLN A 909 17.14 9.05 45.80
CA GLN A 909 17.93 9.28 44.58
C GLN A 909 17.52 8.30 43.49
N LEU A 910 17.53 8.77 42.25
CA LEU A 910 17.18 7.97 41.08
C LEU A 910 18.03 8.42 39.88
N SER A 911 18.36 7.49 38.99
CA SER A 911 19.11 7.78 37.77
C SER A 911 18.13 7.98 36.61
N LEU A 912 18.13 9.17 36.00
CA LEU A 912 17.24 9.59 34.91
C LEU A 912 17.86 9.30 33.54
N VAL A 913 18.15 8.03 33.28
CA VAL A 913 18.68 7.52 31.99
C VAL A 913 17.60 6.66 31.34
N ASN A 914 17.13 7.03 30.15
CA ASN A 914 16.02 6.41 29.40
C ASN A 914 14.68 6.33 30.16
N LEU A 915 14.56 5.40 31.11
CA LEU A 915 13.35 5.10 31.86
C LEU A 915 13.72 4.81 33.31
N SER A 916 13.10 5.53 34.24
CA SER A 916 13.31 5.34 35.68
C SER A 916 12.04 4.89 36.35
N LYS A 917 12.15 4.15 37.46
CA LYS A 917 10.99 3.61 38.18
C LYS A 917 10.93 4.13 39.61
N ILE A 918 9.72 4.47 40.07
CA ILE A 918 9.38 4.81 41.46
C ILE A 918 8.33 3.82 41.97
N GLU A 919 8.62 3.17 43.09
CA GLU A 919 7.72 2.24 43.76
C GLU A 919 6.73 3.02 44.63
N ILE A 920 5.43 2.95 44.31
CA ILE A 920 4.36 3.65 45.04
C ILE A 920 3.37 2.71 45.73
N GLY A 921 3.56 1.39 45.64
CA GLY A 921 2.64 0.39 46.20
C GLY A 921 2.48 0.45 47.73
N HIS A 922 3.41 1.12 48.42
CA HIS A 922 3.34 1.35 49.86
C HIS A 922 2.50 2.57 50.26
N LEU A 923 2.10 3.41 49.29
CA LEU A 923 1.25 4.58 49.50
C LEU A 923 -0.22 4.17 49.54
N SER A 924 -1.03 4.90 50.31
CA SER A 924 -2.49 4.73 50.30
C SER A 924 -3.10 5.30 49.02
N ALA A 925 -4.26 4.80 48.59
CA ALA A 925 -5.04 5.38 47.50
C ALA A 925 -5.21 6.90 47.69
N GLY A 926 -4.95 7.69 46.66
CA GLY A 926 -4.96 9.14 46.75
C GLY A 926 -4.09 9.86 45.72
N MET A 927 -4.06 11.17 45.82
CA MET A 927 -3.30 12.05 44.92
C MET A 927 -1.98 12.46 45.58
N TYR A 928 -0.89 12.40 44.82
CA TYR A 928 0.43 12.80 45.27
C TYR A 928 1.10 13.71 44.23
N VAL A 929 2.07 14.49 44.67
CA VAL A 929 2.95 15.29 43.82
C VAL A 929 4.35 14.73 43.94
N ILE A 930 4.93 14.32 42.82
CA ILE A 930 6.34 13.95 42.76
C ILE A 930 7.14 15.18 42.34
N SER A 931 8.11 15.57 43.16
CA SER A 931 9.06 16.65 42.88
C SER A 931 10.43 16.07 42.55
N LEU A 932 10.98 16.35 41.37
CA LEU A 932 12.29 15.92 40.91
C LEU A 932 13.26 17.09 40.94
N LYS A 933 14.38 16.96 41.66
CA LYS A 933 15.48 17.92 41.66
C LYS A 933 16.71 17.31 40.99
N THR A 934 17.13 17.91 39.88
CA THR A 934 18.30 17.49 39.09
C THR A 934 19.61 17.98 39.71
N GLU A 935 20.75 17.43 39.28
CA GLU A 935 22.09 17.89 39.69
C GLU A 935 22.37 19.35 39.31
N SER A 936 21.77 19.84 38.21
CA SER A 936 21.85 21.26 37.80
C SER A 936 21.06 22.20 38.73
N GLY A 937 20.33 21.65 39.71
CA GLY A 937 19.58 22.40 40.71
C GLY A 937 18.15 22.74 40.28
N GLN A 938 17.72 22.37 39.08
CA GLN A 938 16.35 22.57 38.60
C GLN A 938 15.37 21.62 39.30
N VAL A 939 14.15 22.12 39.56
CA VAL A 939 13.09 21.37 40.23
C VAL A 939 11.88 21.27 39.31
N TYR A 940 11.38 20.04 39.15
CA TYR A 940 10.20 19.69 38.37
C TYR A 940 9.16 19.06 39.27
N THR A 941 7.88 19.22 38.96
CA THR A 941 6.79 18.63 39.75
C THR A 941 5.72 18.04 38.85
N GLN A 942 5.28 16.82 39.14
CA GLN A 942 4.18 16.18 38.42
C GLN A 942 3.21 15.51 39.39
N LYS A 943 1.92 15.60 39.08
CA LYS A 943 0.85 14.97 39.84
C LYS A 943 0.73 13.50 39.43
N ILE A 944 0.59 12.61 40.42
CA ILE A 944 0.26 11.21 40.23
C ILE A 944 -1.00 10.83 41.04
N ILE A 945 -1.76 9.87 40.53
CA ILE A 945 -2.94 9.30 41.16
C ILE A 945 -2.64 7.83 41.49
N LYS A 946 -2.72 7.47 42.77
CA LYS A 946 -2.66 6.08 43.24
C LYS A 946 -4.09 5.56 43.41
N ASN A 947 -4.43 4.47 42.74
CA ASN A 947 -5.72 3.79 42.88
C ASN A 947 -5.92 3.17 44.26
#